data_AF-A0A7J9FPJ1-F1
#
_entry.id   AF-A0A7J9FPJ1-F1
#
_cell.length_a   1.000
_cell.length_b   1.000
_cell.length_c   1.000
_cell.angle_alpha   90.00
_cell.angle_beta   90.00
_cell.angle_gamma   90.00
#
_symmetry.space_group_name_H-M   'P 1'
#
loop_
_entity.id
_entity.type
_entity.pdbx_description
1 polymer ?
#
loop_
_entity_poly.entity_id
_entity_poly.type
_entity_poly.pdbx_seq_one_letter_code
_entity_poly.pdbx_strand_id
1 'polypeptide(L)'
;MMTSVFHLEFVFLVSLFCWGFAFVDSEDGTTLLEIKKSFKDVDNVLYDWTDAPSSDYCVWRGVTCDNVTFNVVALNLSGLNLDGEISTAIGKLKDLVTIDLRGNRLSGQIPDEIGDCSSLKSLDLSFNELYGDIPFSISKLRQLEFLVLKNNQLIGPIPSTLSQIPNLKVLDLSQNKLSGEIPRLIYWNEVLQYLGLRGNNLVGTLSPDMCQLTGLWYFDVRNNSLTGNIPQNIGNCTAFQVLDLSYNQLTGEIPFNIGFLQVATLSLQGNSLSGKIPSVIGLMQALAVLDLSCNKLSGPIPPILGNLTYTEKLYLHGNQLTGSIPPELGNMTKLHYLELNDNYLTGLIPPELGKLTELFDLNVANNHLEGPIPENLSSCTNLNSLNVHGNKLNGTIPPAFERLESMTYLNLSSNDIKGFIAIELSRIGNLDTLDISNNKISGSIPSSLGDLEHLLKLNLSRNNLTGVIPAEFGNLRSVLEIDLSNNHLSGIIPRELAQLQDLYSLNVSHNNLAGDIPTSNNFSRFSPDSFIGNPGLCGYWLSSTCHGSHPTERVSISKAAILGIALGALVILLMILIAACRPHNPTPFPDGSLDKPGALPSPLCILSKAANDAVMETIDPEITATCKDLGAVKKVFQLALLCTKRHPSDRPTMHEVTRVLGSLMPLEPPAKQPTTIPPAPLPSTKVTSYMDEYANLKTPHLVNCPSMSTSDAQLFINFGEVISRNSE
;
A
#
# COMPACT_ATOMS: atom_id res chain seq x y z
N MET A 1 -22.56 53.60 75.38
CA MET A 1 -23.41 52.42 75.65
C MET A 1 -23.94 51.90 74.32
N MET A 2 -23.54 50.66 74.00
CA MET A 2 -24.14 49.70 73.05
C MET A 2 -24.66 50.20 71.70
N THR A 3 -23.81 50.16 70.66
CA THR A 3 -24.13 49.67 69.29
C THR A 3 -22.86 49.70 68.40
N SER A 4 -21.83 48.90 68.71
CA SER A 4 -20.67 48.77 67.79
C SER A 4 -19.91 47.44 67.85
N VAL A 5 -20.54 46.35 68.30
CA VAL A 5 -19.85 45.05 68.49
C VAL A 5 -20.27 43.97 67.48
N PHE A 6 -21.29 44.17 66.64
CA PHE A 6 -21.83 43.09 65.80
C PHE A 6 -21.39 43.07 64.31
N HIS A 7 -20.59 44.03 63.84
CA HIS A 7 -20.16 44.06 62.43
C HIS A 7 -18.71 43.62 62.16
N LEU A 8 -17.87 43.50 63.19
CA LEU A 8 -16.46 43.16 62.99
C LEU A 8 -16.18 41.64 63.02
N GLU A 9 -16.99 40.84 63.72
CA GLU A 9 -16.80 39.38 63.76
C GLU A 9 -17.36 38.66 62.51
N PHE A 10 -18.37 39.22 61.83
CA PHE A 10 -18.93 38.60 60.63
C PHE A 10 -18.04 38.81 59.38
N VAL A 11 -17.30 39.93 59.33
CA VAL A 11 -16.34 40.18 58.23
C VAL A 11 -15.07 39.34 58.40
N PHE A 12 -14.65 39.05 59.64
CA PHE A 12 -13.49 38.18 59.91
C PHE A 12 -13.79 36.69 59.62
N LEU A 13 -15.01 36.21 59.86
CA LEU A 13 -15.41 34.83 59.55
C LEU A 13 -15.60 34.58 58.05
N VAL A 14 -16.05 35.58 57.28
CA VAL A 14 -16.15 35.48 55.81
C VAL A 14 -14.77 35.62 55.15
N SER A 15 -13.83 36.39 55.73
CA SER A 15 -12.43 36.40 55.26
C SER A 15 -11.65 35.11 55.58
N LEU A 16 -12.09 34.34 56.58
CA LEU A 16 -11.53 33.01 56.88
C LEU A 16 -12.12 31.89 56.00
N PHE A 17 -13.32 32.07 55.44
CA PHE A 17 -13.88 31.13 54.44
C PHE A 17 -13.47 31.44 53.00
N CYS A 18 -13.05 32.67 52.69
CA CYS A 18 -12.47 33.01 51.38
C CYS A 18 -10.95 32.77 51.28
N TRP A 19 -10.30 32.27 52.34
CA TRP A 19 -8.92 31.78 52.30
C TRP A 19 -8.84 30.24 52.36
N GLY A 20 -9.97 29.56 52.15
CA GLY A 20 -10.08 28.10 52.09
C GLY A 20 -9.99 27.49 50.70
N PHE A 21 -9.87 28.28 49.64
CA PHE A 21 -9.26 27.79 48.40
C PHE A 21 -7.76 28.06 48.51
N ALA A 22 -7.09 27.27 49.35
CA ALA A 22 -5.70 26.98 49.04
C ALA A 22 -5.75 26.41 47.62
N PHE A 23 -5.28 27.18 46.65
CA PHE A 23 -4.83 26.62 45.38
C PHE A 23 -3.97 25.44 45.79
N VAL A 24 -4.40 24.23 45.43
CA VAL A 24 -3.54 23.07 45.53
C VAL A 24 -2.40 23.40 44.56
N ASP A 25 -1.29 23.89 45.09
CA ASP A 25 -0.04 24.07 44.39
C ASP A 25 0.46 22.65 44.12
N SER A 26 -0.18 22.01 43.14
CA SER A 26 0.03 20.62 42.79
C SER A 26 1.33 20.54 42.01
N GLU A 27 2.25 19.75 42.55
CA GLU A 27 3.54 19.44 41.92
C GLU A 27 3.36 18.90 40.49
N ASP A 28 2.19 18.31 40.17
CA ASP A 28 1.86 17.78 38.85
C ASP A 28 1.82 18.86 37.77
N GLY A 29 1.21 20.03 38.04
CA GLY A 29 1.14 21.12 37.06
C GLY A 29 2.54 21.63 36.69
N THR A 30 3.43 21.76 37.68
CA THR A 30 4.84 22.12 37.43
C THR A 30 5.60 21.02 36.69
N THR A 31 5.28 19.76 36.97
CA THR A 31 5.85 18.59 36.31
C THR A 31 5.42 18.51 34.85
N LEU A 32 4.15 18.79 34.54
CA LEU A 32 3.65 18.88 33.17
C LEU A 32 4.35 20.00 32.39
N LEU A 33 4.59 21.16 33.01
CA LEU A 33 5.38 22.22 32.38
C LEU A 33 6.85 21.82 32.17
N GLU A 34 7.42 21.00 33.03
CA GLU A 34 8.75 20.39 32.84
C GLU A 34 8.75 19.39 31.67
N ILE A 35 7.72 18.56 31.54
CA ILE A 35 7.52 17.65 30.41
C ILE A 35 7.38 18.43 29.11
N LYS A 36 6.57 19.50 29.08
CA LYS A 36 6.39 20.34 27.89
C LYS A 36 7.71 20.88 27.34
N LYS A 37 8.70 21.16 28.20
CA LYS A 37 10.02 21.66 27.76
C LYS A 37 10.83 20.61 26.99
N SER A 38 10.57 19.31 27.15
CA SER A 38 11.25 18.27 26.38
C SER A 38 10.63 18.06 25.00
N PHE A 39 9.40 18.54 24.80
CA PHE A 39 8.75 18.54 23.50
C PHE A 39 9.14 19.75 22.67
N LYS A 40 9.32 19.49 21.38
CA LYS A 40 9.45 20.51 20.35
C LYS A 40 8.11 20.61 19.63
N ASP A 41 7.33 21.58 20.07
CA ASP A 41 5.97 21.87 19.62
C ASP A 41 5.97 22.95 18.53
N VAL A 42 6.30 22.57 17.29
CA VAL A 42 6.41 23.50 16.15
C VAL A 42 5.05 24.12 15.78
N ASP A 43 3.99 23.33 15.89
CA ASP A 43 2.63 23.74 15.53
C ASP A 43 1.93 24.47 16.70
N ASN A 44 2.63 24.66 17.82
CA ASN A 44 2.13 25.29 19.05
C ASN A 44 0.80 24.66 19.52
N VAL A 45 0.68 23.34 19.40
CA VAL A 45 -0.53 22.59 19.76
C VAL A 45 -0.76 22.48 21.27
N LEU A 46 0.26 22.72 22.08
CA LEU A 46 0.21 22.77 23.55
C LEU A 46 0.16 24.22 24.07
N TYR A 47 -0.42 25.15 23.31
CA TYR A 47 -0.48 26.58 23.65
C TYR A 47 -1.16 26.88 25.00
N ASP A 48 -2.05 26.00 25.44
CA ASP A 48 -2.85 26.10 26.66
C ASP A 48 -2.11 25.66 27.93
N TRP A 49 -1.00 24.91 27.78
CA TRP A 49 -0.11 24.55 28.89
C TRP A 49 0.72 25.77 29.33
N THR A 50 0.24 26.51 30.33
CA THR A 50 0.84 27.78 30.78
C THR A 50 1.08 27.82 32.28
N ASP A 51 2.10 28.56 32.71
CA ASP A 51 2.44 28.81 34.12
C ASP A 51 1.63 29.95 34.75
N ALA A 52 0.50 30.32 34.14
CA ALA A 52 -0.31 31.42 34.62
C ALA A 52 -0.95 31.09 35.99
N PRO A 53 -1.01 32.04 36.94
CA PRO A 53 -1.50 31.79 38.31
C PRO A 53 -2.96 31.29 38.43
N SER A 54 -3.75 31.38 37.36
CA SER A 54 -5.14 30.91 37.28
C SER A 54 -5.32 29.70 36.35
N SER A 55 -4.23 29.09 35.90
CA SER A 55 -4.23 27.98 34.95
C SER A 55 -4.52 26.67 35.68
N ASP A 56 -5.71 26.12 35.48
CA ASP A 56 -6.04 24.76 35.93
C ASP A 56 -5.45 23.76 34.93
N TYR A 57 -4.42 23.02 35.34
CA TYR A 57 -3.75 22.07 34.44
C TYR A 57 -4.66 20.89 34.04
N CYS A 58 -5.76 20.66 34.76
CA CYS A 58 -6.72 19.62 34.42
C CYS A 58 -7.57 19.96 33.19
N VAL A 59 -7.57 21.23 32.74
CA VAL A 59 -8.22 21.62 31.47
C VAL A 59 -7.26 21.67 30.30
N TRP A 60 -5.96 21.43 30.53
CA TRP A 60 -4.98 21.42 29.46
C TRP A 60 -5.24 20.27 28.50
N ARG A 61 -4.97 20.54 27.22
CA ARG A 61 -5.13 19.57 26.14
C ARG A 61 -4.39 18.28 26.49
N GLY A 62 -5.14 17.18 26.44
CA GLY A 62 -4.61 15.84 26.67
C GLY A 62 -4.40 15.47 28.14
N VAL A 63 -4.63 16.37 29.09
CA VAL A 63 -4.51 16.06 30.53
C VAL A 63 -5.88 15.66 31.07
N THR A 64 -5.94 14.62 31.89
CA THR A 64 -7.12 14.27 32.67
C THR A 64 -6.72 14.05 34.12
N CYS A 65 -7.48 14.62 35.04
CA CYS A 65 -7.25 14.50 36.47
C CYS A 65 -8.31 13.65 37.16
N ASP A 66 -7.98 13.12 38.33
CA ASP A 66 -8.96 12.53 39.22
C ASP A 66 -9.93 13.60 39.76
N ASN A 67 -11.22 13.29 39.80
CA ASN A 67 -12.26 14.24 40.19
C ASN A 67 -12.27 14.56 41.70
N VAL A 68 -11.48 13.86 42.51
CA VAL A 68 -11.40 14.01 43.97
C VAL A 68 -10.05 14.56 44.38
N THR A 69 -8.95 13.95 43.94
CA THR A 69 -7.59 14.37 44.32
C THR A 69 -7.02 15.46 43.43
N PHE A 70 -7.58 15.67 42.23
CA PHE A 70 -7.05 16.56 41.19
C PHE A 70 -5.64 16.20 40.69
N ASN A 71 -5.15 15.00 41.03
CA ASN A 71 -3.89 14.48 40.50
C ASN A 71 -4.07 14.04 39.05
N VAL A 72 -3.00 14.12 38.26
CA VAL A 72 -3.04 13.73 36.84
C VAL A 72 -3.10 12.21 36.71
N VAL A 73 -4.18 11.71 36.08
CA VAL A 73 -4.42 10.26 35.88
C VAL A 73 -4.30 9.82 34.43
N ALA A 74 -4.42 10.74 33.46
CA ALA A 74 -4.17 10.43 32.06
C ALA A 74 -3.44 11.55 31.33
N LEU A 75 -2.54 11.14 30.43
CA LEU A 75 -1.90 12.00 29.46
C LEU A 75 -2.09 11.42 28.05
N ASN A 76 -2.89 12.08 27.21
CA ASN A 76 -3.13 11.72 25.82
C ASN A 76 -2.75 12.87 24.89
N LEU A 77 -1.58 12.75 24.27
CA LEU A 77 -1.04 13.69 23.29
C LEU A 77 -0.83 13.01 21.93
N SER A 78 -1.70 12.05 21.60
CA SER A 78 -1.58 11.27 20.37
C SER A 78 -1.84 12.10 19.10
N GLY A 79 -1.07 11.82 18.04
CA GLY A 79 -1.29 12.41 16.71
C GLY A 79 -1.06 13.92 16.62
N LEU A 80 -0.32 14.50 17.56
CA LEU A 80 -0.13 15.95 17.71
C LEU A 80 1.12 16.49 17.01
N ASN A 81 1.81 15.65 16.23
CA ASN A 81 3.01 16.02 15.48
C ASN A 81 4.17 16.52 16.38
N LEU A 82 4.20 16.08 17.64
CA LEU A 82 5.22 16.50 18.62
C LEU A 82 6.58 15.88 18.30
N ASP A 83 7.64 16.68 18.37
CA ASP A 83 9.05 16.28 18.25
C ASP A 83 9.72 16.40 19.65
N GLY A 84 11.00 16.05 19.78
CA GLY A 84 11.73 16.07 21.04
C GLY A 84 11.79 14.71 21.73
N GLU A 85 11.92 14.70 23.06
CA GLU A 85 12.14 13.48 23.85
C GLU A 85 11.09 13.33 24.96
N ILE A 86 10.92 12.11 25.47
CA ILE A 86 10.09 11.85 26.65
C ILE A 86 10.89 12.26 27.90
N SER A 87 10.42 13.29 28.61
CA SER A 87 11.08 13.80 29.83
C SER A 87 11.11 12.75 30.95
N THR A 88 12.23 12.66 31.67
CA THR A 88 12.36 11.85 32.89
C THR A 88 11.43 12.32 34.01
N ALA A 89 10.98 13.59 33.97
CA ALA A 89 10.03 14.15 34.92
C ALA A 89 8.68 13.41 34.93
N ILE A 90 8.35 12.65 33.88
CA ILE A 90 7.15 11.82 33.81
C ILE A 90 7.00 10.88 35.03
N GLY A 91 8.12 10.38 35.56
CA GLY A 91 8.11 9.49 36.74
C GLY A 91 7.63 10.14 38.04
N LYS A 92 7.52 11.48 38.09
CA LYS A 92 6.95 12.20 39.24
C LYS A 92 5.43 12.07 39.31
N LEU A 93 4.74 11.84 38.18
CA LEU A 93 3.29 11.71 38.09
C LEU A 93 2.82 10.29 38.46
N LYS A 94 2.88 9.95 39.75
CA LYS A 94 2.69 8.58 40.27
C LYS A 94 1.28 8.01 40.10
N ASP A 95 0.28 8.88 39.96
CA ASP A 95 -1.13 8.53 39.81
C ASP A 95 -1.55 8.35 38.35
N LEU A 96 -0.63 8.51 37.39
CA LEU A 96 -0.90 8.21 35.98
C LEU A 96 -1.35 6.76 35.82
N VAL A 97 -2.53 6.60 35.23
CA VAL A 97 -3.14 5.33 34.85
C VAL A 97 -2.94 5.06 33.36
N THR A 98 -2.96 6.10 32.53
CA THR A 98 -2.80 5.95 31.08
C THR A 98 -1.88 7.02 30.48
N ILE A 99 -0.92 6.59 29.66
CA ILE A 99 -0.09 7.46 28.82
C ILE A 99 -0.30 7.02 27.36
N ASP A 100 -0.74 7.95 26.50
CA ASP A 100 -0.87 7.78 25.06
C ASP A 100 -0.14 8.91 24.34
N LEU A 101 1.01 8.59 23.76
CA LEU A 101 1.85 9.52 22.98
C LEU A 101 2.00 9.05 21.52
N ARG A 102 1.11 8.17 21.04
CA ARG A 102 1.29 7.53 19.73
C ARG A 102 1.18 8.49 18.56
N GLY A 103 1.81 8.15 17.44
CA GLY A 103 1.67 8.89 16.18
C GLY A 103 2.27 10.29 16.23
N ASN A 104 3.43 10.42 16.86
CA ASN A 104 4.21 11.67 16.93
C ASN A 104 5.59 11.43 16.27
N ARG A 105 6.53 12.36 16.46
CA ARG A 105 7.93 12.25 16.03
C ARG A 105 8.86 12.23 17.24
N LEU A 106 8.42 11.66 18.36
CA LEU A 106 9.22 11.61 19.58
C LEU A 106 10.44 10.72 19.35
N SER A 107 11.60 11.23 19.75
CA SER A 107 12.90 10.58 19.64
C SER A 107 13.52 10.39 21.04
N GLY A 108 14.78 9.97 21.10
CA GLY A 108 15.44 9.66 22.36
C GLY A 108 15.10 8.25 22.86
N GLN A 109 15.54 7.97 24.09
CA GLN A 109 15.27 6.71 24.76
C GLN A 109 13.99 6.78 25.59
N ILE A 110 13.36 5.63 25.84
CA ILE A 110 12.30 5.53 26.84
C ILE A 110 12.98 5.69 28.22
N PRO A 111 12.64 6.72 29.03
CA PRO A 111 13.31 6.98 30.30
C PRO A 111 12.99 5.90 31.34
N ASP A 112 13.97 5.55 32.18
CA ASP A 112 13.81 4.55 33.24
C ASP A 112 12.78 4.99 34.30
N GLU A 113 12.61 6.29 34.48
CA GLU A 113 11.67 6.92 35.40
C GLU A 113 10.21 6.59 35.05
N ILE A 114 9.91 6.12 33.83
CA ILE A 114 8.58 5.64 33.49
C ILE A 114 8.14 4.48 34.39
N GLY A 115 9.09 3.70 34.90
CA GLY A 115 8.86 2.61 35.85
C GLY A 115 8.40 3.09 37.24
N ASP A 116 8.47 4.38 37.53
CA ASP A 116 8.04 4.96 38.81
C ASP A 116 6.56 5.42 38.79
N CYS A 117 5.89 5.38 37.63
CA CYS A 117 4.45 5.61 37.46
C CYS A 117 3.61 4.44 37.99
N SER A 118 3.61 4.20 39.30
CA SER A 118 3.15 2.93 39.90
C SER A 118 1.70 2.53 39.63
N SER A 119 0.84 3.48 39.26
CA SER A 119 -0.58 3.26 38.94
C SER A 119 -0.85 2.96 37.46
N LEU A 120 0.20 2.92 36.62
CA LEU A 120 0.05 2.85 35.17
C LEU A 120 -0.52 1.49 34.72
N LYS A 121 -1.59 1.55 33.95
CA LYS A 121 -2.29 0.42 33.33
C LYS A 121 -2.10 0.35 31.83
N SER A 122 -1.95 1.49 31.16
CA SER A 122 -1.78 1.56 29.71
C SER A 122 -0.64 2.51 29.34
N LEU A 123 0.30 2.02 28.53
CA LEU A 123 1.37 2.79 27.93
C LEU A 123 1.41 2.54 26.43
N ASP A 124 1.04 3.55 25.64
CA ASP A 124 1.13 3.53 24.18
C ASP A 124 2.09 4.61 23.69
N LEU A 125 3.23 4.17 23.15
CA LEU A 125 4.28 5.01 22.56
C LEU A 125 4.47 4.69 21.07
N SER A 126 3.49 4.04 20.43
CA SER A 126 3.64 3.53 19.07
C SER A 126 3.75 4.62 18.01
N PHE A 127 4.32 4.27 16.84
CA PHE A 127 4.47 5.20 15.71
C PHE A 127 5.22 6.48 16.11
N ASN A 128 6.44 6.31 16.59
CA ASN A 128 7.38 7.38 16.94
C ASN A 128 8.78 7.03 16.40
N GLU A 129 9.79 7.81 16.77
CA GLU A 129 11.20 7.63 16.40
C GLU A 129 12.07 7.19 17.60
N LEU A 130 11.46 6.59 18.64
CA LEU A 130 12.15 6.20 19.87
C LEU A 130 13.21 5.12 19.60
N TYR A 131 14.38 5.25 20.22
CA TYR A 131 15.50 4.31 20.07
C TYR A 131 16.06 3.87 21.42
N GLY A 132 17.06 2.98 21.40
CA GLY A 132 17.63 2.40 22.62
C GLY A 132 16.89 1.14 23.07
N ASP A 133 17.30 0.62 24.22
CA ASP A 133 16.75 -0.61 24.78
C ASP A 133 15.39 -0.37 25.44
N ILE A 134 14.57 -1.41 25.55
CA ILE A 134 13.38 -1.36 26.40
C ILE A 134 13.83 -1.37 27.86
N PRO A 135 13.53 -0.33 28.66
CA PRO A 135 14.06 -0.21 30.01
C PRO A 135 13.48 -1.29 30.94
N PHE A 136 14.34 -1.94 31.74
CA PHE A 136 13.91 -3.00 32.66
C PHE A 136 12.98 -2.47 33.77
N SER A 137 13.05 -1.18 34.07
CA SER A 137 12.22 -0.46 35.05
C SER A 137 10.72 -0.56 34.77
N ILE A 138 10.30 -0.79 33.51
CA ILE A 138 8.89 -1.09 33.16
C ILE A 138 8.34 -2.29 33.95
N SER A 139 9.19 -3.26 34.32
CA SER A 139 8.77 -4.41 35.14
C SER A 139 8.30 -4.05 36.56
N LYS A 140 8.58 -2.83 37.03
CA LYS A 140 8.05 -2.30 38.30
C LYS A 140 6.55 -1.99 38.23
N LEU A 141 5.99 -1.78 37.03
CA LEU A 141 4.62 -1.38 36.80
C LEU A 141 3.65 -2.56 36.98
N ARG A 142 3.35 -2.92 38.23
CA ARG A 142 2.54 -4.11 38.56
C ARG A 142 1.08 -4.04 38.10
N GLN A 143 0.57 -2.85 37.79
CA GLN A 143 -0.79 -2.66 37.28
C GLN A 143 -0.86 -2.64 35.75
N LEU A 144 0.27 -2.71 35.04
CA LEU A 144 0.31 -2.56 33.59
C LEU A 144 -0.43 -3.71 32.89
N GLU A 145 -1.38 -3.34 32.03
CA GLU A 145 -2.20 -4.25 31.24
C GLU A 145 -1.85 -4.15 29.74
N PHE A 146 -1.51 -2.96 29.27
CA PHE A 146 -1.22 -2.67 27.86
C PHE A 146 0.15 -1.98 27.74
N LEU A 147 1.08 -2.64 27.03
CA LEU A 147 2.35 -2.07 26.64
C LEU A 147 2.49 -2.13 25.12
N VAL A 148 2.40 -0.96 24.47
CA VAL A 148 2.40 -0.83 23.01
C VAL A 148 3.55 0.10 22.61
N LEU A 149 4.61 -0.50 22.04
CA LEU A 149 5.84 0.17 21.60
C LEU A 149 6.08 0.01 20.08
N LYS A 150 5.03 -0.39 19.36
CA LYS A 150 5.07 -0.72 17.94
C LYS A 150 5.61 0.43 17.07
N ASN A 151 6.31 0.08 15.99
CA ASN A 151 6.75 1.00 14.95
C ASN A 151 7.60 2.15 15.51
N ASN A 152 8.75 1.77 16.07
CA ASN A 152 9.80 2.63 16.60
C ASN A 152 11.18 2.11 16.12
N GLN A 153 12.26 2.60 16.70
CA GLN A 153 13.64 2.20 16.39
C GLN A 153 14.31 1.47 17.57
N LEU A 154 13.53 0.81 18.43
CA LEU A 154 14.03 0.14 19.65
C LEU A 154 14.98 -1.00 19.30
N ILE A 155 16.06 -1.13 20.07
CA ILE A 155 17.13 -2.11 19.90
C ILE A 155 17.25 -3.01 21.14
N GLY A 156 18.26 -3.89 21.14
CA GLY A 156 18.56 -4.77 22.26
C GLY A 156 17.59 -5.94 22.42
N PRO A 157 17.78 -6.77 23.46
CA PRO A 157 16.93 -7.91 23.74
C PRO A 157 15.59 -7.51 24.36
N ILE A 158 14.56 -8.33 24.14
CA ILE A 158 13.31 -8.23 24.91
C ILE A 158 13.63 -8.53 26.39
N PRO A 159 13.36 -7.62 27.33
CA PRO A 159 13.65 -7.86 28.74
C PRO A 159 12.80 -9.03 29.27
N SER A 160 13.47 -10.07 29.79
CA SER A 160 12.77 -11.21 30.40
C SER A 160 11.94 -10.81 31.63
N THR A 161 12.28 -9.69 32.26
CA THR A 161 11.54 -9.11 33.39
C THR A 161 10.13 -8.67 33.05
N LEU A 162 9.79 -8.47 31.76
CA LEU A 162 8.41 -8.19 31.34
C LEU A 162 7.45 -9.34 31.70
N SER A 163 7.95 -10.58 31.79
CA SER A 163 7.14 -11.72 32.21
C SER A 163 6.70 -11.64 33.67
N GLN A 164 7.31 -10.76 34.49
CA GLN A 164 6.98 -10.57 35.90
C GLN A 164 5.80 -9.62 36.12
N ILE A 165 5.28 -9.00 35.06
CA ILE A 165 4.13 -8.09 35.14
C ILE A 165 2.86 -8.95 35.19
N PRO A 166 2.14 -8.98 36.32
CA PRO A 166 1.11 -10.00 36.58
C PRO A 166 -0.18 -9.78 35.78
N ASN A 167 -0.42 -8.58 35.26
CA ASN A 167 -1.66 -8.20 34.58
C ASN A 167 -1.48 -7.88 33.09
N LEU A 168 -0.29 -8.14 32.52
CA LEU A 168 0.04 -7.75 31.15
C LEU A 168 -0.76 -8.57 30.14
N LYS A 169 -1.77 -7.97 29.52
CA LYS A 169 -2.66 -8.59 28.54
C LYS A 169 -2.15 -8.38 27.11
N VAL A 170 -1.61 -7.21 26.82
CA VAL A 170 -1.15 -6.83 25.48
C VAL A 170 0.30 -6.38 25.56
N LEU A 171 1.15 -7.07 24.80
CA LEU A 171 2.53 -6.68 24.55
C LEU A 171 2.74 -6.57 23.04
N ASP A 172 2.80 -5.35 22.51
CA ASP A 172 3.08 -5.11 21.10
C ASP A 172 4.43 -4.40 20.93
N LEU A 173 5.42 -5.16 20.46
CA LEU A 173 6.78 -4.72 20.19
C LEU A 173 7.09 -4.78 18.68
N SER A 174 6.07 -4.89 17.84
CA SER A 174 6.24 -5.10 16.40
C SER A 174 6.90 -3.91 15.71
N GLN A 175 7.55 -4.15 14.58
CA GLN A 175 8.19 -3.13 13.73
C GLN A 175 9.23 -2.31 14.50
N ASN A 176 10.22 -2.99 15.08
CA ASN A 176 11.35 -2.40 15.77
C ASN A 176 12.66 -3.06 15.25
N LYS A 177 13.78 -2.82 15.93
CA LYS A 177 15.09 -3.43 15.65
C LYS A 177 15.53 -4.36 16.78
N LEU A 178 14.60 -4.91 17.56
CA LEU A 178 14.89 -5.77 18.71
C LEU A 178 15.66 -7.02 18.26
N SER A 179 16.61 -7.46 19.07
CA SER A 179 17.51 -8.57 18.78
C SER A 179 17.49 -9.62 19.90
N GLY A 180 18.35 -10.63 19.82
CA GLY A 180 18.37 -11.71 20.82
C GLY A 180 17.21 -12.69 20.68
N GLU A 181 17.08 -13.61 21.64
CA GLU A 181 16.04 -14.63 21.63
C GLU A 181 14.74 -14.13 22.25
N ILE A 182 13.62 -14.76 21.88
CA ILE A 182 12.35 -14.58 22.61
C ILE A 182 12.51 -15.20 24.02
N PRO A 183 12.40 -14.41 25.10
CA PRO A 183 12.67 -14.91 26.45
C PRO A 183 11.70 -16.02 26.85
N ARG A 184 12.22 -17.20 27.23
CA ARG A 184 11.37 -18.36 27.58
C ARG A 184 10.33 -18.09 28.66
N LEU A 185 10.66 -17.21 29.61
CA LEU A 185 9.76 -16.85 30.72
C LEU A 185 8.49 -16.16 30.22
N ILE A 186 8.49 -15.54 29.03
CA ILE A 186 7.30 -14.89 28.49
C ILE A 186 6.19 -15.89 28.19
N TYR A 187 6.54 -17.13 27.84
CA TYR A 187 5.58 -18.18 27.49
C TYR A 187 4.79 -18.70 28.70
N TRP A 188 5.24 -18.38 29.91
CA TRP A 188 4.59 -18.79 31.17
C TRP A 188 3.63 -17.71 31.69
N ASN A 189 3.36 -16.67 30.91
CA ASN A 189 2.39 -15.65 31.29
C ASN A 189 0.96 -16.17 31.01
N GLU A 190 0.19 -16.37 32.09
CA GLU A 190 -1.18 -16.92 32.01
C GLU A 190 -2.24 -15.90 31.58
N VAL A 191 -1.91 -14.61 31.60
CA VAL A 191 -2.87 -13.51 31.32
C VAL A 191 -2.67 -12.87 29.95
N LEU A 192 -1.56 -13.16 29.26
CA LEU A 192 -1.21 -12.55 27.99
C LEU A 192 -2.17 -13.01 26.89
N GLN A 193 -2.80 -12.04 26.24
CA GLN A 193 -3.81 -12.24 25.19
C GLN A 193 -3.26 -11.88 23.81
N TYR A 194 -2.30 -10.96 23.74
CA TYR A 194 -1.67 -10.53 22.50
C TYR A 194 -0.16 -10.35 22.69
N LEU A 195 0.62 -10.94 21.77
CA LEU A 195 2.07 -10.84 21.71
C LEU A 195 2.48 -10.50 20.27
N GLY A 196 2.76 -9.22 20.01
CA GLY A 196 3.19 -8.73 18.71
C GLY A 196 4.70 -8.61 18.63
N LEU A 197 5.35 -9.50 17.87
CA LEU A 197 6.82 -9.52 17.69
C LEU A 197 7.26 -9.37 16.23
N ARG A 198 6.30 -9.23 15.31
CA ARG A 198 6.53 -9.07 13.87
C ARG A 198 7.53 -7.96 13.54
N GLY A 199 8.41 -8.19 12.57
CA GLY A 199 9.27 -7.16 12.00
C GLY A 199 10.34 -6.68 13.00
N ASN A 200 11.14 -7.61 13.49
CA ASN A 200 12.28 -7.37 14.37
C ASN A 200 13.49 -8.18 13.88
N ASN A 201 14.60 -8.14 14.62
CA ASN A 201 15.82 -8.91 14.36
C ASN A 201 15.96 -10.09 15.36
N LEU A 202 14.84 -10.69 15.79
CA LEU A 202 14.87 -11.77 16.78
C LEU A 202 15.52 -13.03 16.19
N VAL A 203 16.34 -13.69 17.01
CA VAL A 203 17.11 -14.89 16.67
C VAL A 203 16.77 -16.03 17.63
N GLY A 204 17.48 -17.16 17.51
CA GLY A 204 17.23 -18.34 18.32
C GLY A 204 16.20 -19.26 17.66
N THR A 205 15.62 -20.16 18.46
CA THR A 205 14.66 -21.16 17.99
C THR A 205 13.27 -20.96 18.61
N LEU A 206 12.26 -21.50 17.95
CA LEU A 206 10.90 -21.59 18.50
C LEU A 206 10.90 -22.56 19.70
N SER A 207 10.49 -22.08 20.88
CA SER A 207 10.42 -22.92 22.08
C SER A 207 9.14 -23.74 22.12
N PRO A 208 9.19 -25.06 22.43
CA PRO A 208 8.02 -25.88 22.76
C PRO A 208 7.10 -25.26 23.83
N ASP A 209 7.67 -24.44 24.72
CA ASP A 209 6.96 -23.78 25.82
C ASP A 209 5.93 -22.76 25.32
N MET A 210 5.98 -22.31 24.06
CA MET A 210 5.00 -21.35 23.52
C MET A 210 3.55 -21.86 23.62
N CYS A 211 3.34 -23.18 23.65
CA CYS A 211 2.03 -23.77 23.84
C CYS A 211 1.48 -23.65 25.28
N GLN A 212 2.26 -23.10 26.22
CA GLN A 212 1.79 -22.77 27.59
C GLN A 212 0.97 -21.47 27.62
N LEU A 213 1.02 -20.65 26.56
CA LEU A 213 0.23 -19.44 26.42
C LEU A 213 -1.24 -19.76 26.10
N THR A 214 -1.95 -20.29 27.08
CA THR A 214 -3.33 -20.79 26.93
C THR A 214 -4.36 -19.68 26.67
N GLY A 215 -4.05 -18.42 26.98
CA GLY A 215 -4.90 -17.25 26.70
C GLY A 215 -4.58 -16.52 25.38
N LEU A 216 -3.49 -16.87 24.71
CA LEU A 216 -3.03 -16.17 23.52
C LEU A 216 -3.77 -16.70 22.28
N TRP A 217 -4.43 -15.82 21.53
CA TRP A 217 -5.13 -16.21 20.30
C TRP A 217 -4.34 -15.83 19.03
N TYR A 218 -3.39 -14.90 19.14
CA TYR A 218 -2.61 -14.37 18.02
C TYR A 218 -1.11 -14.47 18.33
N PHE A 219 -0.40 -15.37 17.64
CA PHE A 219 1.05 -15.51 17.74
C PHE A 219 1.69 -15.16 16.39
N ASP A 220 2.35 -14.00 16.32
CA ASP A 220 2.95 -13.45 15.10
C ASP A 220 4.39 -13.01 15.36
N VAL A 221 5.31 -13.78 14.77
CA VAL A 221 6.75 -13.53 14.77
C VAL A 221 7.26 -13.32 13.34
N ARG A 222 6.37 -12.92 12.42
CA ARG A 222 6.69 -12.71 11.02
C ARG A 222 7.87 -11.76 10.83
N ASN A 223 8.69 -11.99 9.81
CA ASN A 223 9.78 -11.10 9.43
C ASN A 223 10.77 -10.89 10.59
N ASN A 224 11.41 -12.00 10.99
CA ASN A 224 12.48 -12.07 11.99
C ASN A 224 13.60 -12.98 11.46
N SER A 225 14.58 -13.32 12.30
CA SER A 225 15.69 -14.22 11.97
C SER A 225 15.65 -15.51 12.79
N LEU A 226 14.46 -16.03 13.09
CA LEU A 226 14.29 -17.27 13.84
C LEU A 226 14.78 -18.47 13.03
N THR A 227 15.47 -19.40 13.68
CA THR A 227 16.14 -20.55 13.09
C THR A 227 15.64 -21.86 13.70
N GLY A 228 16.16 -22.98 13.19
CA GLY A 228 15.83 -24.32 13.70
C GLY A 228 14.47 -24.81 13.24
N ASN A 229 14.00 -25.90 13.85
CA ASN A 229 12.80 -26.60 13.43
C ASN A 229 11.54 -26.07 14.13
N ILE A 230 10.38 -26.24 13.49
CA ILE A 230 9.09 -26.11 14.16
C ILE A 230 8.99 -27.22 15.24
N PRO A 231 8.63 -26.89 16.49
CA PRO A 231 8.55 -27.88 17.58
C PRO A 231 7.60 -29.04 17.27
N GLN A 232 8.00 -30.27 17.60
CA GLN A 232 7.19 -31.47 17.34
C GLN A 232 5.87 -31.50 18.12
N ASN A 233 5.79 -30.78 19.23
CA ASN A 233 4.60 -30.63 20.06
C ASN A 233 3.75 -29.41 19.70
N ILE A 234 3.95 -28.79 18.52
CA ILE A 234 3.20 -27.60 18.10
C ILE A 234 1.68 -27.82 18.15
N GLY A 235 1.22 -29.05 17.94
CA GLY A 235 -0.21 -29.42 18.06
C GLY A 235 -0.82 -29.16 19.45
N ASN A 236 -0.01 -28.96 20.49
CA ASN A 236 -0.50 -28.62 21.83
C ASN A 236 -0.91 -27.14 21.96
N CYS A 237 -0.55 -26.29 21.00
CA CYS A 237 -0.86 -24.86 20.99
C CYS A 237 -2.34 -24.61 20.58
N THR A 238 -3.27 -25.22 21.31
CA THR A 238 -4.70 -25.26 20.96
C THR A 238 -5.43 -23.93 21.14
N ALA A 239 -4.84 -22.97 21.84
CA ALA A 239 -5.40 -21.64 22.05
C ALA A 239 -5.26 -20.71 20.82
N PHE A 240 -4.31 -21.00 19.92
CA PHE A 240 -3.99 -20.11 18.81
C PHE A 240 -5.09 -20.15 17.75
N GLN A 241 -5.52 -18.97 17.32
CA GLN A 241 -6.38 -18.77 16.15
C GLN A 241 -5.54 -18.36 14.93
N VAL A 242 -4.49 -17.57 15.16
CA VAL A 242 -3.54 -17.17 14.12
C VAL A 242 -2.13 -17.57 14.55
N LEU A 243 -1.45 -18.31 13.68
CA LEU A 243 -0.04 -18.65 13.81
C LEU A 243 0.70 -18.17 12.54
N ASP A 244 1.41 -17.06 12.66
CA ASP A 244 2.24 -16.50 11.59
C ASP A 244 3.73 -16.59 11.94
N LEU A 245 4.42 -17.52 11.27
CA LEU A 245 5.86 -17.76 11.38
C LEU A 245 6.61 -17.33 10.11
N SER A 246 5.96 -16.58 9.22
CA SER A 246 6.46 -16.29 7.89
C SER A 246 7.72 -15.41 7.88
N TYR A 247 8.50 -15.47 6.80
CA TYR A 247 9.72 -14.68 6.60
C TYR A 247 10.70 -14.82 7.77
N ASN A 248 11.12 -16.06 8.03
CA ASN A 248 12.14 -16.42 9.01
C ASN A 248 13.17 -17.37 8.35
N GLN A 249 14.06 -17.95 9.14
CA GLN A 249 15.08 -18.91 8.69
C GLN A 249 14.80 -20.32 9.22
N LEU A 250 13.52 -20.68 9.42
CA LEU A 250 13.12 -21.99 9.94
C LEU A 250 13.49 -23.09 8.94
N THR A 251 13.92 -24.25 9.46
CA THR A 251 14.39 -25.38 8.67
C THR A 251 13.72 -26.68 9.09
N GLY A 252 14.03 -27.77 8.38
CA GLY A 252 13.48 -29.10 8.65
C GLY A 252 12.05 -29.26 8.14
N GLU A 253 11.44 -30.40 8.50
CA GLU A 253 10.10 -30.75 8.03
C GLU A 253 9.00 -30.09 8.86
N ILE A 254 7.84 -29.85 8.23
CA ILE A 254 6.62 -29.50 8.95
C ILE A 254 6.19 -30.72 9.78
N PRO A 255 6.11 -30.63 11.12
CA PRO A 255 5.81 -31.78 11.97
C PRO A 255 4.38 -32.28 11.75
N PHE A 256 4.19 -33.59 11.78
CA PHE A 256 2.87 -34.21 11.63
C PHE A 256 1.84 -33.67 12.64
N ASN A 257 2.26 -33.38 13.86
CA ASN A 257 1.36 -32.89 14.90
C ASN A 257 0.80 -31.48 14.63
N ILE A 258 1.24 -30.79 13.57
CA ILE A 258 0.67 -29.50 13.17
C ILE A 258 -0.85 -29.59 12.87
N GLY A 259 -1.32 -30.77 12.43
CA GLY A 259 -2.73 -30.99 12.13
C GLY A 259 -3.67 -31.00 13.33
N PHE A 260 -3.13 -30.96 14.56
CA PHE A 260 -3.93 -30.85 15.78
C PHE A 260 -4.21 -29.41 16.22
N LEU A 261 -3.61 -28.42 15.53
CA LEU A 261 -3.90 -27.00 15.76
C LEU A 261 -5.35 -26.67 15.39
N GLN A 262 -5.95 -25.73 16.13
CA GLN A 262 -7.30 -25.21 15.87
C GLN A 262 -7.25 -23.78 15.31
N VAL A 263 -6.27 -23.51 14.45
CA VAL A 263 -6.02 -22.19 13.87
C VAL A 263 -6.93 -21.92 12.66
N ALA A 264 -7.35 -20.67 12.52
CA ALA A 264 -7.98 -20.14 11.31
C ALA A 264 -6.95 -19.69 10.27
N THR A 265 -5.75 -19.27 10.71
CA THR A 265 -4.65 -18.88 9.81
C THR A 265 -3.36 -19.56 10.23
N LEU A 266 -2.78 -20.29 9.27
CA LEU A 266 -1.44 -20.87 9.39
C LEU A 266 -0.57 -20.34 8.25
N SER A 267 0.38 -19.47 8.57
CA SER A 267 1.39 -19.01 7.60
C SER A 267 2.80 -19.41 8.02
N LEU A 268 3.45 -20.16 7.13
CA LEU A 268 4.85 -20.60 7.22
C LEU A 268 5.68 -20.05 6.05
N GLN A 269 5.14 -19.08 5.29
CA GLN A 269 5.70 -18.55 4.07
C GLN A 269 7.16 -18.10 4.23
N GLY A 270 7.98 -18.24 3.19
CA GLY A 270 9.29 -17.57 3.13
C GLY A 270 10.27 -18.08 4.18
N ASN A 271 10.35 -19.40 4.35
CA ASN A 271 11.30 -20.07 5.25
C ASN A 271 12.17 -21.05 4.43
N SER A 272 12.95 -21.90 5.12
CA SER A 272 13.73 -22.99 4.53
C SER A 272 13.19 -24.36 4.90
N LEU A 273 11.87 -24.48 5.09
CA LEU A 273 11.21 -25.74 5.44
C LEU A 273 11.30 -26.73 4.27
N SER A 274 11.53 -28.00 4.58
CA SER A 274 11.73 -29.08 3.62
C SER A 274 10.80 -30.27 3.90
N GLY A 275 11.00 -31.40 3.22
CA GLY A 275 10.15 -32.57 3.38
C GLY A 275 8.83 -32.44 2.62
N LYS A 276 7.82 -33.23 3.00
CA LYS A 276 6.50 -33.24 2.36
C LYS A 276 5.51 -32.39 3.14
N ILE A 277 4.45 -31.92 2.47
CA ILE A 277 3.28 -31.37 3.14
C ILE A 277 2.60 -32.52 3.93
N PRO A 278 2.45 -32.42 5.27
CA PRO A 278 1.77 -33.44 6.05
C PRO A 278 0.29 -33.54 5.66
N SER A 279 -0.16 -34.74 5.29
CA SER A 279 -1.56 -34.99 4.88
C SER A 279 -2.58 -34.64 5.97
N VAL A 280 -2.19 -34.76 7.24
CA VAL A 280 -3.01 -34.41 8.42
C VAL A 280 -3.46 -32.94 8.43
N ILE A 281 -2.78 -32.03 7.69
CA ILE A 281 -3.26 -30.66 7.50
C ILE A 281 -4.67 -30.65 6.91
N GLY A 282 -5.01 -31.61 6.03
CA GLY A 282 -6.36 -31.75 5.46
C GLY A 282 -7.47 -32.06 6.47
N LEU A 283 -7.13 -32.26 7.75
CA LEU A 283 -8.10 -32.47 8.83
C LEU A 283 -8.37 -31.18 9.64
N MET A 284 -7.68 -30.08 9.37
CA MET A 284 -7.80 -28.82 10.10
C MET A 284 -9.03 -28.02 9.68
N GLN A 285 -10.21 -28.43 10.14
CA GLN A 285 -11.51 -27.90 9.66
C GLN A 285 -11.77 -26.42 9.95
N ALA A 286 -11.02 -25.78 10.85
CA ALA A 286 -11.14 -24.35 11.15
C ALA A 286 -10.33 -23.45 10.19
N LEU A 287 -9.50 -24.04 9.33
CA LEU A 287 -8.50 -23.31 8.56
C LEU A 287 -9.14 -22.52 7.41
N ALA A 288 -9.04 -21.19 7.49
CA ALA A 288 -9.46 -20.26 6.44
C ALA A 288 -8.29 -19.90 5.49
N VAL A 289 -7.08 -19.78 6.04
CA VAL A 289 -5.88 -19.41 5.29
C VAL A 289 -4.75 -20.40 5.57
N LEU A 290 -4.25 -21.05 4.53
CA LEU A 290 -3.07 -21.89 4.56
C LEU A 290 -2.02 -21.33 3.61
N ASP A 291 -0.91 -20.84 4.17
CA ASP A 291 0.22 -20.33 3.39
C ASP A 291 1.50 -21.09 3.72
N LEU A 292 1.94 -21.91 2.76
CA LEU A 292 3.19 -22.68 2.81
C LEU A 292 4.16 -22.24 1.71
N SER A 293 3.90 -21.10 1.07
CA SER A 293 4.64 -20.64 -0.10
C SER A 293 6.10 -20.30 0.18
N CYS A 294 6.91 -20.19 -0.85
CA CYS A 294 8.31 -19.76 -0.78
C CYS A 294 9.14 -20.58 0.25
N ASN A 295 9.10 -21.91 0.13
CA ASN A 295 9.85 -22.85 0.97
C ASN A 295 10.58 -23.88 0.07
N LYS A 296 11.08 -24.97 0.67
CA LYS A 296 11.71 -26.09 -0.04
C LYS A 296 10.87 -27.37 0.08
N LEU A 297 9.54 -27.24 0.20
CA LEU A 297 8.62 -28.37 0.34
C LEU A 297 8.61 -29.19 -0.95
N SER A 298 8.52 -30.50 -0.82
CA SER A 298 8.72 -31.47 -1.88
C SER A 298 7.63 -32.56 -1.87
N GLY A 299 7.60 -33.38 -2.92
CA GLY A 299 6.58 -34.42 -3.07
C GLY A 299 5.22 -33.87 -3.50
N PRO A 300 4.19 -34.72 -3.55
CA PRO A 300 2.88 -34.33 -4.06
C PRO A 300 2.07 -33.49 -3.09
N ILE A 301 1.21 -32.64 -3.65
CA ILE A 301 0.12 -32.00 -2.91
C ILE A 301 -0.81 -33.11 -2.38
N PRO A 302 -1.02 -33.24 -1.06
CA PRO A 302 -1.88 -34.29 -0.51
C PRO A 302 -3.34 -34.10 -0.96
N PRO A 303 -3.98 -35.10 -1.59
CA PRO A 303 -5.39 -35.00 -2.02
C PRO A 303 -6.37 -34.66 -0.90
N ILE A 304 -6.07 -35.10 0.32
CA ILE A 304 -6.88 -34.84 1.52
C ILE A 304 -6.98 -33.34 1.87
N LEU A 305 -6.13 -32.46 1.32
CA LEU A 305 -6.32 -31.01 1.45
C LEU A 305 -7.67 -30.56 0.89
N GLY A 306 -8.25 -31.30 -0.07
CA GLY A 306 -9.60 -31.07 -0.57
C GLY A 306 -10.72 -31.15 0.49
N ASN A 307 -10.44 -31.71 1.68
CA ASN A 307 -11.39 -31.76 2.79
C ASN A 307 -11.46 -30.44 3.60
N LEU A 308 -10.62 -29.45 3.28
CA LEU A 308 -10.60 -28.15 3.94
C LEU A 308 -11.69 -27.24 3.37
N THR A 309 -12.94 -27.56 3.69
CA THR A 309 -14.14 -26.95 3.08
C THR A 309 -14.36 -25.48 3.45
N TYR A 310 -13.71 -24.96 4.49
CA TYR A 310 -13.77 -23.57 4.93
C TYR A 310 -12.59 -22.71 4.44
N THR A 311 -11.59 -23.31 3.77
CA THR A 311 -10.41 -22.57 3.34
C THR A 311 -10.74 -21.64 2.17
N GLU A 312 -10.43 -20.36 2.35
CA GLU A 312 -10.58 -19.28 1.38
C GLU A 312 -9.30 -19.04 0.59
N LYS A 313 -8.14 -19.33 1.18
CA LYS A 313 -6.83 -19.04 0.60
C LYS A 313 -5.87 -20.20 0.76
N LEU A 314 -5.38 -20.72 -0.36
CA LEU A 314 -4.37 -21.78 -0.42
C LEU A 314 -3.16 -21.33 -1.24
N TYR A 315 -2.06 -21.03 -0.54
CA TYR A 315 -0.81 -20.60 -1.15
C TYR A 315 0.27 -21.67 -0.98
N LEU A 316 0.66 -22.31 -2.09
CA LEU A 316 1.71 -23.33 -2.13
C LEU A 316 2.85 -22.98 -3.12
N HIS A 317 2.80 -21.78 -3.71
CA HIS A 317 3.71 -21.36 -4.76
C HIS A 317 5.18 -21.26 -4.30
N GLY A 318 6.14 -21.30 -5.23
CA GLY A 318 7.57 -21.15 -4.93
C GLY A 318 8.13 -22.27 -4.04
N ASN A 319 7.79 -23.51 -4.36
CA ASN A 319 8.26 -24.71 -3.65
C ASN A 319 8.87 -25.72 -4.64
N GLN A 320 9.09 -26.96 -4.21
CA GLN A 320 9.59 -28.06 -5.01
C GLN A 320 8.55 -29.19 -5.14
N LEU A 321 7.25 -28.84 -5.13
CA LEU A 321 6.15 -29.80 -5.18
C LEU A 321 6.10 -30.50 -6.54
N THR A 322 5.80 -31.80 -6.51
CA THR A 322 5.78 -32.68 -7.71
C THR A 322 4.43 -33.38 -7.86
N GLY A 323 4.26 -34.18 -8.91
CA GLY A 323 3.01 -34.90 -9.15
C GLY A 323 1.88 -33.99 -9.66
N SER A 324 0.67 -34.53 -9.75
CA SER A 324 -0.48 -33.81 -10.30
C SER A 324 -1.17 -32.92 -9.27
N ILE A 325 -1.84 -31.88 -9.77
CA ILE A 325 -2.82 -31.13 -8.98
C ILE A 325 -3.97 -32.09 -8.61
N PRO A 326 -4.27 -32.31 -7.32
CA PRO A 326 -5.34 -33.23 -6.93
C PRO A 326 -6.73 -32.71 -7.33
N PRO A 327 -7.56 -33.52 -8.03
CA PRO A 327 -8.95 -33.16 -8.33
C PRO A 327 -9.80 -32.84 -7.09
N GLU A 328 -9.44 -33.41 -5.94
CA GLU A 328 -10.11 -33.19 -4.65
C GLU A 328 -10.05 -31.72 -4.20
N LEU A 329 -9.09 -30.92 -4.66
CA LEU A 329 -9.08 -29.48 -4.41
C LEU A 329 -10.36 -28.79 -4.92
N GLY A 330 -11.02 -29.36 -5.94
CA GLY A 330 -12.33 -28.90 -6.41
C GLY A 330 -13.47 -29.04 -5.40
N ASN A 331 -13.26 -29.69 -4.25
CA ASN A 331 -14.24 -29.76 -3.16
C ASN A 331 -14.15 -28.56 -2.19
N MET A 332 -13.11 -27.71 -2.30
CA MET A 332 -12.91 -26.54 -1.43
C MET A 332 -13.75 -25.35 -1.88
N THR A 333 -15.08 -25.49 -1.89
CA THR A 333 -16.00 -24.53 -2.55
C THR A 333 -15.96 -23.07 -2.06
N LYS A 334 -15.29 -22.79 -0.93
CA LYS A 334 -15.04 -21.44 -0.38
C LYS A 334 -13.74 -20.81 -0.83
N LEU A 335 -12.96 -21.50 -1.65
CA LEU A 335 -11.65 -21.03 -2.09
C LEU A 335 -11.79 -19.84 -3.03
N HIS A 336 -11.16 -18.72 -2.68
CA HIS A 336 -11.02 -17.51 -3.49
C HIS A 336 -9.66 -17.45 -4.18
N TYR A 337 -8.59 -17.94 -3.53
CA TYR A 337 -7.22 -17.87 -4.05
C TYR A 337 -6.58 -19.25 -4.04
N LEU A 338 -6.15 -19.71 -5.22
CA LEU A 338 -5.37 -20.94 -5.41
C LEU A 338 -4.08 -20.64 -6.16
N GLU A 339 -2.96 -20.54 -5.43
CA GLU A 339 -1.65 -20.27 -6.00
C GLU A 339 -0.71 -21.46 -5.85
N LEU A 340 -0.42 -22.11 -6.98
CA LEU A 340 0.42 -23.30 -7.11
C LEU A 340 1.64 -23.05 -8.01
N ASN A 341 1.87 -21.80 -8.43
CA ASN A 341 2.92 -21.45 -9.37
C ASN A 341 4.34 -21.73 -8.86
N ASP A 342 5.31 -21.74 -9.78
CA ASP A 342 6.74 -21.91 -9.46
C ASP A 342 7.00 -23.20 -8.65
N ASN A 343 6.58 -24.33 -9.22
CA ASN A 343 6.75 -25.67 -8.68
C ASN A 343 7.13 -26.67 -9.80
N TYR A 344 7.17 -27.96 -9.50
CA TYR A 344 7.43 -29.04 -10.47
C TYR A 344 6.19 -29.91 -10.72
N LEU A 345 4.98 -29.32 -10.65
CA LEU A 345 3.73 -30.06 -10.84
C LEU A 345 3.59 -30.55 -12.28
N THR A 346 3.03 -31.75 -12.46
CA THR A 346 2.87 -32.43 -13.75
C THR A 346 1.42 -32.83 -13.99
N GLY A 347 1.12 -33.44 -15.14
CA GLY A 347 -0.24 -33.90 -15.46
C GLY A 347 -1.17 -32.75 -15.86
N LEU A 348 -2.47 -32.99 -15.77
CA LEU A 348 -3.50 -32.07 -16.27
C LEU A 348 -3.91 -31.04 -15.20
N ILE A 349 -4.45 -29.90 -15.65
CA ILE A 349 -5.29 -29.06 -14.80
C ILE A 349 -6.63 -29.82 -14.59
N PRO A 350 -7.05 -30.14 -13.35
CA PRO A 350 -8.26 -30.92 -13.13
C PRO A 350 -9.53 -30.13 -13.51
N PRO A 351 -10.46 -30.71 -14.29
CA PRO A 351 -11.74 -30.06 -14.59
C PRO A 351 -12.60 -29.83 -13.34
N GLU A 352 -12.37 -30.56 -12.25
CA GLU A 352 -13.03 -30.41 -10.96
C GLU A 352 -12.80 -29.02 -10.33
N LEU A 353 -11.72 -28.32 -10.68
CA LEU A 353 -11.51 -26.94 -10.25
C LEU A 353 -12.61 -25.99 -10.75
N GLY A 354 -13.33 -26.35 -11.82
CA GLY A 354 -14.53 -25.64 -12.28
C GLY A 354 -15.70 -25.63 -11.27
N LYS A 355 -15.65 -26.44 -10.20
CA LYS A 355 -16.64 -26.41 -9.11
C LYS A 355 -16.45 -25.24 -8.15
N LEU A 356 -15.29 -24.57 -8.19
CA LEU A 356 -14.91 -23.49 -7.27
C LEU A 356 -15.53 -22.17 -7.72
N THR A 357 -16.85 -22.03 -7.58
CA THR A 357 -17.60 -20.88 -8.12
C THR A 357 -17.24 -19.55 -7.46
N GLU A 358 -16.66 -19.56 -6.26
CA GLU A 358 -16.15 -18.36 -5.56
C GLU A 358 -14.68 -18.04 -5.90
N LEU A 359 -14.02 -18.85 -6.74
CA LEU A 359 -12.61 -18.67 -7.09
C LEU A 359 -12.40 -17.33 -7.81
N PHE A 360 -11.47 -16.53 -7.28
CA PHE A 360 -11.13 -15.20 -7.74
C PHE A 360 -9.78 -15.18 -8.48
N ASP A 361 -8.79 -15.89 -7.96
CA ASP A 361 -7.46 -16.04 -8.59
C ASP A 361 -7.07 -17.51 -8.70
N LEU A 362 -6.71 -17.94 -9.91
CA LEU A 362 -6.09 -19.22 -10.19
C LEU A 362 -4.73 -19.02 -10.85
N ASN A 363 -3.66 -19.31 -10.10
CA ASN A 363 -2.30 -19.22 -10.59
C ASN A 363 -1.59 -20.58 -10.52
N VAL A 364 -1.33 -21.17 -11.69
CA VAL A 364 -0.60 -22.44 -11.85
C VAL A 364 0.63 -22.28 -12.76
N ALA A 365 1.12 -21.05 -12.91
CA ALA A 365 2.23 -20.72 -13.79
C ALA A 365 3.55 -21.42 -13.43
N ASN A 366 4.48 -21.51 -14.37
CA ASN A 366 5.83 -22.05 -14.17
C ASN A 366 5.83 -23.44 -13.52
N ASN A 367 5.16 -24.39 -14.17
CA ASN A 367 5.10 -25.79 -13.80
C ASN A 367 5.36 -26.67 -15.05
N HIS A 368 5.10 -27.97 -14.94
CA HIS A 368 5.22 -28.93 -16.04
C HIS A 368 3.85 -29.50 -16.42
N LEU A 369 2.78 -28.71 -16.26
CA LEU A 369 1.41 -29.13 -16.57
C LEU A 369 1.23 -29.30 -18.07
N GLU A 370 0.43 -30.28 -18.46
CA GLU A 370 0.19 -30.67 -19.86
C GLU A 370 -1.31 -30.83 -20.16
N GLY A 371 -1.62 -31.11 -21.43
CA GLY A 371 -2.98 -31.28 -21.91
C GLY A 371 -3.74 -29.95 -22.09
N PRO A 372 -5.04 -30.01 -22.42
CA PRO A 372 -5.84 -28.83 -22.70
C PRO A 372 -6.24 -28.09 -21.43
N ILE A 373 -6.46 -26.78 -21.55
CA ILE A 373 -7.13 -25.98 -20.52
C ILE A 373 -8.59 -26.47 -20.40
N PRO A 374 -9.06 -26.90 -19.21
CA PRO A 374 -10.42 -27.42 -19.06
C PRO A 374 -11.49 -26.35 -19.29
N GLU A 375 -12.47 -26.65 -20.15
CA GLU A 375 -13.62 -25.78 -20.38
C GLU A 375 -14.45 -25.54 -19.11
N ASN A 376 -14.44 -26.50 -18.17
CA ASN A 376 -15.12 -26.41 -16.89
C ASN A 376 -14.72 -25.20 -16.05
N LEU A 377 -13.52 -24.63 -16.25
CA LEU A 377 -13.09 -23.39 -15.57
C LEU A 377 -14.00 -22.20 -15.89
N SER A 378 -14.73 -22.23 -17.00
CA SER A 378 -15.78 -21.24 -17.34
C SER A 378 -16.96 -21.19 -16.34
N SER A 379 -17.06 -22.17 -15.43
CA SER A 379 -18.06 -22.18 -14.36
C SER A 379 -17.66 -21.30 -13.16
N CYS A 380 -16.38 -20.90 -13.06
CA CYS A 380 -15.88 -20.02 -12.01
C CYS A 380 -16.16 -18.55 -12.38
N THR A 381 -17.42 -18.11 -12.35
CA THR A 381 -17.83 -16.79 -12.85
C THR A 381 -17.23 -15.59 -12.09
N ASN A 382 -16.73 -15.82 -10.88
CA ASN A 382 -16.01 -14.82 -10.08
C ASN A 382 -14.50 -14.72 -10.42
N LEU A 383 -14.00 -15.56 -11.33
CA LEU A 383 -12.58 -15.63 -11.65
C LEU A 383 -12.14 -14.33 -12.31
N ASN A 384 -11.30 -13.59 -11.60
CA ASN A 384 -10.75 -12.33 -12.04
C ASN A 384 -9.40 -12.51 -12.75
N SER A 385 -8.60 -13.47 -12.27
CA SER A 385 -7.25 -13.72 -12.75
C SER A 385 -7.04 -15.21 -13.04
N LEU A 386 -6.62 -15.51 -14.27
CA LEU A 386 -6.18 -16.84 -14.69
C LEU A 386 -4.76 -16.77 -15.25
N ASN A 387 -3.82 -17.39 -14.54
CA ASN A 387 -2.43 -17.45 -14.95
C ASN A 387 -1.95 -18.91 -15.09
N VAL A 388 -1.70 -19.32 -16.33
CA VAL A 388 -1.17 -20.65 -16.67
C VAL A 388 0.17 -20.57 -17.41
N HIS A 389 0.82 -19.41 -17.35
CA HIS A 389 2.09 -19.10 -18.01
C HIS A 389 3.15 -20.19 -17.80
N GLY A 390 3.98 -20.46 -18.80
CA GLY A 390 5.21 -21.25 -18.60
C GLY A 390 4.94 -22.71 -18.24
N ASN A 391 4.04 -23.37 -18.97
CA ASN A 391 3.71 -24.79 -18.84
C ASN A 391 3.86 -25.50 -20.21
N LYS A 392 3.34 -26.73 -20.33
CA LYS A 392 3.29 -27.53 -21.57
C LYS A 392 1.84 -27.74 -22.03
N LEU A 393 0.96 -26.79 -21.74
CA LEU A 393 -0.46 -26.88 -22.06
C LEU A 393 -0.66 -26.84 -23.57
N ASN A 394 -1.56 -27.67 -24.07
CA ASN A 394 -1.85 -27.79 -25.49
C ASN A 394 -3.35 -27.59 -25.76
N GLY A 395 -3.86 -28.05 -26.89
CA GLY A 395 -5.26 -27.83 -27.26
C GLY A 395 -5.51 -26.41 -27.75
N THR A 396 -6.73 -25.91 -27.59
CA THR A 396 -7.15 -24.57 -28.02
C THR A 396 -7.57 -23.74 -26.82
N ILE A 397 -7.67 -22.42 -26.99
CA ILE A 397 -8.29 -21.55 -25.99
C ILE A 397 -9.79 -21.91 -25.90
N PRO A 398 -10.35 -22.22 -24.71
CA PRO A 398 -11.75 -22.61 -24.60
C PRO A 398 -12.71 -21.45 -24.95
N PRO A 399 -13.62 -21.61 -25.93
CA PRO A 399 -14.59 -20.57 -26.27
C PRO A 399 -15.53 -20.22 -25.11
N ALA A 400 -15.83 -21.18 -24.22
CA ALA A 400 -16.68 -20.96 -23.06
C ALA A 400 -16.14 -19.93 -22.05
N PHE A 401 -14.88 -19.48 -22.20
CA PHE A 401 -14.34 -18.39 -21.38
C PHE A 401 -15.09 -17.06 -21.57
N GLU A 402 -15.95 -16.92 -22.59
CA GLU A 402 -16.92 -15.81 -22.68
C GLU A 402 -17.80 -15.64 -21.43
N ARG A 403 -17.97 -16.71 -20.63
CA ARG A 403 -18.77 -16.68 -19.39
C ARG A 403 -18.06 -16.03 -18.20
N LEU A 404 -16.76 -15.75 -18.32
CA LEU A 404 -15.92 -15.24 -17.25
C LEU A 404 -15.93 -13.70 -17.25
N GLU A 405 -17.11 -13.12 -17.08
CA GLU A 405 -17.34 -11.67 -17.20
C GLU A 405 -16.52 -10.84 -16.20
N SER A 406 -16.14 -11.41 -15.05
CA SER A 406 -15.34 -10.74 -14.01
C SER A 406 -13.83 -10.70 -14.30
N MET A 407 -13.37 -11.37 -15.36
CA MET A 407 -11.94 -11.55 -15.64
C MET A 407 -11.28 -10.27 -16.14
N THR A 408 -10.19 -9.87 -15.49
CA THR A 408 -9.35 -8.73 -15.86
C THR A 408 -7.96 -9.17 -16.34
N TYR A 409 -7.50 -10.35 -15.93
CA TYR A 409 -6.15 -10.84 -16.25
C TYR A 409 -6.19 -12.26 -16.80
N LEU A 410 -5.78 -12.42 -18.06
CA LEU A 410 -5.64 -13.72 -18.73
C LEU A 410 -4.22 -13.89 -19.28
N ASN A 411 -3.45 -14.78 -18.68
CA ASN A 411 -2.10 -15.11 -19.13
C ASN A 411 -1.96 -16.60 -19.45
N LEU A 412 -1.91 -16.90 -20.74
CA LEU A 412 -1.74 -18.22 -21.33
C LEU A 412 -0.35 -18.41 -21.98
N SER A 413 0.55 -17.46 -21.78
CA SER A 413 1.80 -17.37 -22.54
C SER A 413 2.79 -18.49 -22.25
N SER A 414 3.73 -18.73 -23.16
CA SER A 414 4.77 -19.76 -23.01
C SER A 414 4.22 -21.16 -22.76
N ASN A 415 3.40 -21.64 -23.71
CA ASN A 415 2.79 -22.96 -23.72
C ASN A 415 2.82 -23.56 -25.15
N ASP A 416 2.15 -24.69 -25.36
CA ASP A 416 1.99 -25.38 -26.65
C ASP A 416 0.57 -25.21 -27.25
N ILE A 417 -0.15 -24.14 -26.90
CA ILE A 417 -1.53 -23.89 -27.33
C ILE A 417 -1.57 -23.64 -28.84
N LYS A 418 -2.52 -24.28 -29.52
CA LYS A 418 -2.70 -24.25 -30.98
C LYS A 418 -4.12 -23.82 -31.36
N GLY A 419 -4.41 -23.82 -32.65
CA GLY A 419 -5.71 -23.41 -33.18
C GLY A 419 -5.80 -21.89 -33.34
N PHE A 420 -7.00 -21.37 -33.45
CA PHE A 420 -7.26 -19.94 -33.65
C PHE A 420 -7.57 -19.23 -32.33
N ILE A 421 -7.40 -17.91 -32.33
CA ILE A 421 -7.89 -17.05 -31.25
C ILE A 421 -9.43 -17.08 -31.31
N ALA A 422 -10.08 -17.61 -30.27
CA ALA A 422 -11.53 -17.69 -30.19
C ALA A 422 -12.16 -16.28 -30.19
N ILE A 423 -13.15 -16.06 -31.05
CA ILE A 423 -13.81 -14.75 -31.16
C ILE A 423 -14.54 -14.40 -29.85
N GLU A 424 -14.99 -15.43 -29.14
CA GLU A 424 -15.65 -15.38 -27.83
C GLU A 424 -14.81 -14.65 -26.76
N LEU A 425 -13.47 -14.60 -26.88
CA LEU A 425 -12.62 -13.85 -25.95
C LEU A 425 -12.94 -12.34 -25.93
N SER A 426 -13.42 -11.80 -27.06
CA SER A 426 -13.85 -10.39 -27.13
C SER A 426 -15.06 -10.07 -26.24
N ARG A 427 -15.78 -11.08 -25.73
CA ARG A 427 -16.91 -10.89 -24.82
C ARG A 427 -16.50 -10.70 -23.37
N ILE A 428 -15.24 -10.94 -23.04
CA ILE A 428 -14.69 -10.70 -21.70
C ILE A 428 -14.39 -9.19 -21.56
N GLY A 429 -15.43 -8.37 -21.49
CA GLY A 429 -15.32 -6.91 -21.62
C GLY A 429 -14.48 -6.20 -20.56
N ASN A 430 -14.23 -6.85 -19.42
CA ASN A 430 -13.44 -6.30 -18.31
C ASN A 430 -11.94 -6.62 -18.39
N LEU A 431 -11.46 -7.19 -19.50
CA LEU A 431 -10.08 -7.64 -19.61
C LEU A 431 -9.10 -6.45 -19.69
N ASP A 432 -8.20 -6.34 -18.71
CA ASP A 432 -7.11 -5.37 -18.69
C ASP A 432 -5.85 -5.92 -19.37
N THR A 433 -5.58 -7.23 -19.21
CA THR A 433 -4.40 -7.89 -19.76
C THR A 433 -4.75 -9.19 -20.47
N LEU A 434 -4.37 -9.28 -21.73
CA LEU A 434 -4.40 -10.49 -22.54
C LEU A 434 -2.98 -10.84 -23.00
N ASP A 435 -2.41 -11.90 -22.44
CA ASP A 435 -1.12 -12.44 -22.88
C ASP A 435 -1.27 -13.90 -23.33
N ILE A 436 -1.20 -14.13 -24.64
CA ILE A 436 -1.19 -15.47 -25.26
C ILE A 436 0.11 -15.72 -26.04
N SER A 437 1.15 -14.95 -25.73
CA SER A 437 2.42 -14.98 -26.45
C SER A 437 3.18 -16.29 -26.29
N ASN A 438 4.14 -16.55 -27.18
CA ASN A 438 5.01 -17.73 -27.12
C ASN A 438 4.21 -19.05 -27.09
N ASN A 439 3.38 -19.25 -28.11
CA ASN A 439 2.54 -20.42 -28.31
C ASN A 439 2.59 -20.88 -29.78
N LYS A 440 1.69 -21.79 -30.19
CA LYS A 440 1.55 -22.31 -31.57
C LYS A 440 0.23 -21.88 -32.20
N ILE A 441 -0.33 -20.74 -31.79
CA ILE A 441 -1.62 -20.23 -32.27
C ILE A 441 -1.48 -19.79 -33.73
N SER A 442 -2.46 -20.13 -34.56
CA SER A 442 -2.49 -19.85 -36.00
C SER A 442 -3.80 -19.21 -36.43
N GLY A 443 -3.97 -18.94 -37.72
CA GLY A 443 -5.14 -18.21 -38.24
C GLY A 443 -4.98 -16.70 -38.10
N SER A 444 -6.07 -15.97 -38.35
CA SER A 444 -6.10 -14.50 -38.29
C SER A 444 -6.44 -13.99 -36.90
N ILE A 445 -5.99 -12.77 -36.59
CA ILE A 445 -6.43 -12.02 -35.41
C ILE A 445 -7.90 -11.60 -35.62
N PRO A 446 -8.85 -11.96 -34.74
CA PRO A 446 -10.23 -11.52 -34.84
C PRO A 446 -10.35 -10.00 -34.66
N SER A 447 -11.10 -9.32 -35.53
CA SER A 447 -11.33 -7.88 -35.40
C SER A 447 -12.09 -7.51 -34.13
N SER A 448 -12.95 -8.40 -33.62
CA SER A 448 -13.70 -8.18 -32.39
C SER A 448 -12.82 -8.06 -31.14
N LEU A 449 -11.55 -8.47 -31.18
CA LEU A 449 -10.63 -8.13 -30.08
C LEU A 449 -10.48 -6.62 -29.90
N GLY A 450 -10.75 -5.82 -30.94
CA GLY A 450 -10.82 -4.36 -30.84
C GLY A 450 -11.98 -3.85 -29.98
N ASP A 451 -12.98 -4.68 -29.66
CA ASP A 451 -14.12 -4.31 -28.81
C ASP A 451 -13.75 -4.21 -27.31
N LEU A 452 -12.54 -4.67 -26.94
CA LEU A 452 -12.03 -4.61 -25.56
C LEU A 452 -11.47 -3.22 -25.23
N GLU A 453 -12.33 -2.20 -25.16
CA GLU A 453 -11.91 -0.79 -25.05
C GLU A 453 -11.04 -0.47 -23.82
N HIS A 454 -11.18 -1.25 -22.74
CA HIS A 454 -10.45 -1.12 -21.47
C HIS A 454 -9.12 -1.86 -21.43
N LEU A 455 -8.77 -2.63 -22.47
CA LEU A 455 -7.56 -3.44 -22.49
C LEU A 455 -6.32 -2.55 -22.39
N LEU A 456 -5.49 -2.79 -21.37
CA LEU A 456 -4.23 -2.09 -21.12
C LEU A 456 -3.06 -2.75 -21.85
N LYS A 457 -3.04 -4.08 -21.89
CA LYS A 457 -1.94 -4.86 -22.46
C LYS A 457 -2.44 -6.00 -23.35
N LEU A 458 -1.98 -5.99 -24.60
CA LEU A 458 -2.22 -7.04 -25.58
C LEU A 458 -0.89 -7.64 -26.06
N ASN A 459 -0.64 -8.89 -25.74
CA ASN A 459 0.56 -9.61 -26.18
C ASN A 459 0.21 -10.90 -26.92
N LEU A 460 0.36 -10.86 -28.24
CA LEU A 460 0.13 -11.98 -29.17
C LEU A 460 1.45 -12.49 -29.80
N SER A 461 2.59 -12.00 -29.33
CA SER A 461 3.90 -12.23 -29.94
C SER A 461 4.32 -13.70 -29.94
N ARG A 462 5.26 -14.07 -30.81
CA ARG A 462 5.85 -15.42 -30.88
C ARG A 462 4.78 -16.51 -31.07
N ASN A 463 3.97 -16.36 -32.11
CA ASN A 463 2.96 -17.34 -32.52
C ASN A 463 3.08 -17.59 -34.04
N ASN A 464 2.12 -18.31 -34.61
CA ASN A 464 2.02 -18.60 -36.04
C ASN A 464 0.83 -17.84 -36.68
N LEU A 465 0.53 -16.64 -36.18
CA LEU A 465 -0.60 -15.82 -36.65
C LEU A 465 -0.36 -15.31 -38.06
N THR A 466 -1.43 -15.25 -38.85
CA THR A 466 -1.45 -14.87 -40.28
C THR A 466 -2.52 -13.81 -40.52
N GLY A 467 -2.71 -13.37 -41.77
CA GLY A 467 -3.72 -12.36 -42.10
C GLY A 467 -3.23 -10.94 -41.81
N VAL A 468 -4.14 -10.02 -41.50
CA VAL A 468 -3.84 -8.60 -41.29
C VAL A 468 -3.96 -8.20 -39.82
N ILE A 469 -3.35 -7.09 -39.44
CA ILE A 469 -3.65 -6.42 -38.16
C ILE A 469 -5.03 -5.74 -38.32
N PRO A 470 -6.04 -6.02 -37.48
CA PRO A 470 -7.36 -5.41 -37.59
C PRO A 470 -7.33 -3.89 -37.38
N ALA A 471 -8.09 -3.14 -38.17
CA ALA A 471 -8.21 -1.69 -38.00
C ALA A 471 -8.98 -1.33 -36.73
N GLU A 472 -9.85 -2.23 -36.28
CA GLU A 472 -10.63 -2.15 -35.05
C GLU A 472 -9.75 -2.07 -33.80
N PHE A 473 -8.45 -2.40 -33.86
CA PHE A 473 -7.53 -2.14 -32.75
C PHE A 473 -7.39 -0.64 -32.42
N GLY A 474 -7.78 0.26 -33.33
CA GLY A 474 -7.93 1.69 -33.01
C GLY A 474 -9.00 1.98 -31.95
N ASN A 475 -9.90 1.03 -31.65
CA ASN A 475 -10.91 1.17 -30.60
C ASN A 475 -10.39 0.84 -29.19
N LEU A 476 -9.17 0.30 -29.05
CA LEU A 476 -8.57 -0.07 -27.76
C LEU A 476 -8.08 1.18 -26.98
N ARG A 477 -9.00 2.05 -26.56
CA ARG A 477 -8.68 3.42 -26.10
C ARG A 477 -7.73 3.48 -24.90
N SER A 478 -7.77 2.49 -24.01
CA SER A 478 -6.93 2.43 -22.82
C SER A 478 -5.59 1.70 -23.02
N VAL A 479 -5.29 1.20 -24.22
CA VAL A 479 -4.14 0.32 -24.45
C VAL A 479 -2.81 1.06 -24.32
N LEU A 480 -1.92 0.46 -23.54
CA LEU A 480 -0.59 0.94 -23.21
C LEU A 480 0.50 0.16 -23.97
N GLU A 481 0.29 -1.15 -24.13
CA GLU A 481 1.24 -2.06 -24.77
C GLU A 481 0.55 -2.99 -25.79
N ILE A 482 1.06 -3.02 -27.02
CA ILE A 482 0.69 -3.99 -28.06
C ILE A 482 1.96 -4.67 -28.57
N ASP A 483 2.09 -5.98 -28.36
CA ASP A 483 3.16 -6.79 -28.95
C ASP A 483 2.58 -7.91 -29.85
N LEU A 484 2.84 -7.78 -31.14
CA LEU A 484 2.47 -8.71 -32.22
C LEU A 484 3.70 -9.33 -32.89
N SER A 485 4.89 -9.11 -32.33
CA SER A 485 6.15 -9.48 -32.97
C SER A 485 6.31 -10.99 -33.16
N ASN A 486 7.17 -11.41 -34.09
CA ASN A 486 7.49 -12.81 -34.34
C ASN A 486 6.24 -13.64 -34.70
N ASN A 487 5.57 -13.23 -35.78
CA ASN A 487 4.41 -13.91 -36.37
C ASN A 487 4.53 -13.91 -37.91
N HIS A 488 3.47 -14.28 -38.63
CA HIS A 488 3.37 -14.21 -40.09
C HIS A 488 2.30 -13.22 -40.56
N LEU A 489 2.11 -12.13 -39.81
CA LEU A 489 1.14 -11.08 -40.15
C LEU A 489 1.57 -10.36 -41.43
N SER A 490 0.60 -9.98 -42.25
CA SER A 490 0.78 -9.43 -43.59
C SER A 490 -0.12 -8.21 -43.80
N GLY A 491 0.01 -7.54 -44.95
CA GLY A 491 -0.73 -6.31 -45.22
C GLY A 491 -0.10 -5.09 -44.55
N ILE A 492 -0.88 -4.02 -44.42
CA ILE A 492 -0.42 -2.73 -43.90
C ILE A 492 -0.60 -2.63 -42.38
N ILE A 493 0.18 -1.75 -41.74
CA ILE A 493 -0.12 -1.30 -40.37
C ILE A 493 -1.32 -0.35 -40.44
N PRO A 494 -2.45 -0.63 -39.77
CA PRO A 494 -3.62 0.23 -39.81
C PRO A 494 -3.32 1.62 -39.28
N ARG A 495 -3.78 2.66 -39.98
CA ARG A 495 -3.61 4.06 -39.56
C ARG A 495 -4.41 4.38 -38.29
N GLU A 496 -5.44 3.60 -38.02
CA GLU A 496 -6.30 3.69 -36.84
C GLU A 496 -5.49 3.46 -35.55
N LEU A 497 -4.40 2.66 -35.59
CA LEU A 497 -3.48 2.52 -34.45
C LEU A 497 -2.80 3.84 -34.06
N ALA A 498 -2.67 4.80 -34.98
CA ALA A 498 -2.15 6.13 -34.65
C ALA A 498 -3.13 7.00 -33.86
N GLN A 499 -4.39 6.58 -33.70
CA GLN A 499 -5.37 7.27 -32.86
C GLN A 499 -5.20 6.92 -31.37
N LEU A 500 -4.49 5.83 -31.06
CA LEU A 500 -4.25 5.36 -29.70
C LEU A 500 -3.27 6.28 -28.99
N GLN A 501 -3.81 7.18 -28.17
CA GLN A 501 -2.99 8.23 -27.58
C GLN A 501 -2.02 7.69 -26.52
N ASP A 502 -2.47 6.74 -25.68
CA ASP A 502 -1.73 6.26 -24.51
C ASP A 502 -0.79 5.06 -24.78
N LEU A 503 -0.84 4.51 -25.99
CA LEU A 503 0.03 3.42 -26.44
C LEU A 503 1.50 3.85 -26.43
N TYR A 504 2.28 3.48 -25.42
CA TYR A 504 3.70 3.82 -25.34
C TYR A 504 4.60 2.70 -25.90
N SER A 505 4.12 1.46 -25.95
CA SER A 505 4.86 0.32 -26.47
C SER A 505 4.08 -0.35 -27.61
N LEU A 506 4.64 -0.31 -28.81
CA LEU A 506 4.17 -1.07 -29.96
C LEU A 506 5.32 -1.91 -30.48
N ASN A 507 5.10 -3.20 -30.71
CA ASN A 507 6.08 -4.08 -31.33
C ASN A 507 5.42 -4.97 -32.38
N VAL A 508 5.76 -4.77 -33.65
CA VAL A 508 5.29 -5.55 -34.82
C VAL A 508 6.45 -6.18 -35.59
N SER A 509 7.62 -6.24 -34.97
CA SER A 509 8.85 -6.75 -35.58
C SER A 509 8.73 -8.22 -35.98
N HIS A 510 9.56 -8.65 -36.94
CA HIS A 510 9.63 -10.04 -37.42
C HIS A 510 8.27 -10.59 -37.88
N ASN A 511 7.71 -9.94 -38.91
CA ASN A 511 6.46 -10.32 -39.58
C ASN A 511 6.62 -10.18 -41.11
N ASN A 512 5.52 -10.33 -41.85
CA ASN A 512 5.43 -10.17 -43.31
C ASN A 512 4.68 -8.87 -43.69
N LEU A 513 4.71 -7.85 -42.85
CA LEU A 513 4.02 -6.58 -43.08
C LEU A 513 4.65 -5.78 -44.23
N ALA A 514 3.84 -4.98 -44.90
CA ALA A 514 4.23 -4.18 -46.05
C ALA A 514 3.57 -2.80 -46.09
N GLY A 515 4.10 -1.90 -46.92
CA GLY A 515 3.58 -0.53 -47.07
C GLY A 515 4.22 0.46 -46.08
N ASP A 516 3.70 1.69 -46.07
CA ASP A 516 4.27 2.78 -45.28
C ASP A 516 3.88 2.69 -43.80
N ILE A 517 4.83 3.00 -42.92
CA ILE A 517 4.54 3.20 -41.49
C ILE A 517 3.69 4.47 -41.35
N PRO A 518 2.55 4.42 -40.63
CA PRO A 518 1.75 5.61 -40.36
C PRO A 518 2.60 6.73 -39.76
N THR A 519 2.41 7.97 -40.23
CA THR A 519 3.13 9.16 -39.72
C THR A 519 2.23 10.13 -38.96
N SER A 520 0.92 9.88 -38.96
CA SER A 520 -0.07 10.67 -38.21
C SER A 520 0.14 10.58 -36.70
N ASN A 521 -0.29 11.61 -35.96
CA ASN A 521 -0.36 11.62 -34.49
C ASN A 521 0.92 11.16 -33.76
N ASN A 522 2.10 11.56 -34.27
CA ASN A 522 3.40 11.24 -33.67
C ASN A 522 3.67 9.73 -33.54
N PHE A 523 3.18 8.93 -34.48
CA PHE A 523 3.49 7.49 -34.56
C PHE A 523 4.99 7.20 -34.75
N SER A 524 5.78 8.21 -35.14
CA SER A 524 7.25 8.21 -35.11
C SER A 524 7.87 8.09 -33.72
N ARG A 525 7.07 8.14 -32.64
CA ARG A 525 7.54 7.98 -31.25
C ARG A 525 8.09 6.59 -30.95
N PHE A 526 7.67 5.57 -31.72
CA PHE A 526 8.11 4.19 -31.51
C PHE A 526 9.53 3.97 -32.05
N SER A 527 10.31 3.11 -31.38
CA SER A 527 11.67 2.78 -31.83
C SER A 527 11.62 2.09 -33.20
N PRO A 528 12.61 2.29 -34.09
CA PRO A 528 12.77 1.46 -35.29
C PRO A 528 12.78 -0.06 -35.00
N ASP A 529 13.23 -0.45 -33.81
CA ASP A 529 13.23 -1.85 -33.35
C ASP A 529 11.83 -2.47 -33.31
N SER A 530 10.79 -1.64 -33.11
CA SER A 530 9.39 -2.06 -33.14
C SER A 530 8.95 -2.61 -34.51
N PHE A 531 9.71 -2.35 -35.58
CA PHE A 531 9.30 -2.63 -36.96
C PHE A 531 10.27 -3.52 -37.74
N ILE A 532 11.46 -3.78 -37.19
CA ILE A 532 12.52 -4.55 -37.86
C ILE A 532 12.04 -5.95 -38.27
N GLY A 533 12.65 -6.54 -39.30
CA GLY A 533 12.30 -7.90 -39.74
C GLY A 533 11.01 -7.99 -40.55
N ASN A 534 10.49 -6.86 -41.05
CA ASN A 534 9.40 -6.78 -42.04
C ASN A 534 9.95 -6.28 -43.40
N PRO A 535 10.25 -7.16 -44.37
CA PRO A 535 10.94 -6.76 -45.60
C PRO A 535 10.18 -5.77 -46.49
N GLY A 536 8.85 -5.81 -46.47
CA GLY A 536 7.98 -4.98 -47.30
C GLY A 536 7.62 -3.63 -46.69
N LEU A 537 8.07 -3.34 -45.46
CA LEU A 537 7.67 -2.17 -44.70
C LEU A 537 8.59 -0.96 -44.99
N CYS A 538 7.99 0.18 -45.30
CA CYS A 538 8.69 1.43 -45.57
C CYS A 538 8.69 2.31 -44.31
N GLY A 539 9.84 2.37 -43.63
CA GLY A 539 10.05 3.24 -42.46
C GLY A 539 10.67 4.60 -42.79
N TYR A 540 10.60 5.52 -41.83
CA TYR A 540 11.11 6.89 -41.92
C TYR A 540 12.64 7.01 -41.71
N TRP A 541 13.35 5.91 -41.44
CA TRP A 541 14.78 5.89 -41.16
C TRP A 541 15.62 5.40 -42.36
N LEU A 542 16.88 5.82 -42.43
CA LEU A 542 17.77 5.71 -43.60
C LEU A 542 18.04 4.28 -44.13
N SER A 543 17.74 3.23 -43.36
CA SER A 543 17.93 1.82 -43.76
C SER A 543 16.66 1.11 -44.21
N SER A 544 15.53 1.81 -44.34
CA SER A 544 14.29 1.23 -44.87
C SER A 544 14.38 0.94 -46.37
N THR A 545 13.67 -0.09 -46.84
CA THR A 545 13.75 -0.65 -48.20
C THR A 545 13.23 0.27 -49.31
N CYS A 546 12.78 1.49 -48.98
CA CYS A 546 11.98 2.33 -49.86
C CYS A 546 12.73 3.59 -50.35
N HIS A 547 13.98 3.39 -50.78
CA HIS A 547 14.69 4.34 -51.64
C HIS A 547 14.96 3.74 -53.02
N GLY A 548 13.89 3.65 -53.81
CA GLY A 548 13.91 3.36 -55.24
C GLY A 548 13.21 4.46 -56.05
N SER A 549 14.00 5.44 -56.49
CA SER A 549 13.77 6.38 -57.61
C SER A 549 12.44 7.18 -57.70
N HIS A 550 12.47 8.43 -57.22
CA HIS A 550 11.77 9.53 -57.90
C HIS A 550 12.82 10.34 -58.71
N PRO A 551 12.54 10.72 -59.97
CA PRO A 551 13.45 11.57 -60.73
C PRO A 551 13.46 12.95 -60.08
N THR A 552 14.60 13.35 -59.53
CA THR A 552 14.80 14.72 -59.07
C THR A 552 14.86 15.63 -60.29
N GLU A 553 13.85 16.49 -60.44
CA GLU A 553 14.03 17.71 -61.22
C GLU A 553 15.23 18.47 -60.63
N ARG A 554 16.31 18.54 -61.42
CA ARG A 554 17.49 19.30 -61.03
C ARG A 554 17.15 20.79 -61.00
N VAL A 555 16.99 21.36 -59.81
CA VAL A 555 17.07 22.80 -59.65
C VAL A 555 18.53 23.23 -59.81
N SER A 556 18.83 23.93 -60.90
CA SER A 556 20.16 24.49 -61.14
C SER A 556 20.38 25.75 -60.30
N ILE A 557 21.17 25.65 -59.24
CA ILE A 557 21.60 26.81 -58.44
C ILE A 557 22.61 27.64 -59.26
N SER A 558 22.37 28.94 -59.41
CA SER A 558 23.22 29.82 -60.21
C SER A 558 24.59 30.01 -59.56
N LYS A 559 25.64 30.19 -60.38
CA LYS A 559 27.02 30.42 -59.91
C LYS A 559 27.16 31.63 -58.97
N ALA A 560 26.21 32.57 -59.01
CA ALA A 560 26.15 33.71 -58.09
C ALA A 560 25.78 33.31 -56.65
N ALA A 561 24.90 32.31 -56.47
CA ALA A 561 24.50 31.82 -55.15
C ALA A 561 25.65 31.05 -54.46
N ILE A 562 26.47 30.33 -55.23
CA ILE A 562 27.67 29.65 -54.72
C ILE A 562 28.71 30.68 -54.25
N LEU A 563 28.88 31.80 -54.97
CA LEU A 563 29.74 32.90 -54.53
C LEU A 563 29.23 33.55 -53.23
N GLY A 564 27.90 33.71 -53.09
CA GLY A 564 27.29 34.28 -51.89
C GLY A 564 27.50 33.41 -50.64
N ILE A 565 27.37 32.09 -50.77
CA ILE A 565 27.59 31.14 -49.66
C ILE A 565 29.08 31.11 -49.29
N ALA A 566 29.99 31.15 -50.26
CA ALA A 566 31.43 31.18 -50.01
C ALA A 566 31.88 32.48 -49.31
N LEU A 567 31.34 33.63 -49.72
CA LEU A 567 31.58 34.92 -49.06
C LEU A 567 31.02 34.94 -47.63
N GLY A 568 29.82 34.38 -47.42
CA GLY A 568 29.22 34.27 -46.09
C GLY A 568 30.04 33.39 -45.14
N ALA A 569 30.52 32.25 -45.63
CA ALA A 569 31.39 31.36 -44.84
C ALA A 569 32.74 32.02 -44.49
N LEU A 570 33.31 32.81 -45.40
CA LEU A 570 34.57 33.54 -45.17
C LEU A 570 34.42 34.61 -44.09
N VAL A 571 33.30 35.34 -44.06
CA VAL A 571 33.03 36.37 -43.04
C VAL A 571 32.85 35.74 -41.66
N ILE A 572 32.17 34.60 -41.56
CA ILE A 572 31.99 33.87 -40.30
C ILE A 572 33.34 33.35 -39.79
N LEU A 573 34.19 32.82 -40.67
CA LEU A 573 35.54 32.36 -40.31
C LEU A 573 36.42 33.51 -39.78
N LEU A 574 36.35 34.70 -40.40
CA LEU A 574 37.05 35.91 -39.96
C LEU A 574 36.56 36.40 -38.59
N MET A 575 35.25 36.33 -38.32
CA MET A 575 34.69 36.71 -37.01
C MET A 575 35.15 35.76 -35.89
N ILE A 576 35.25 34.47 -36.17
CA ILE A 576 35.75 33.46 -35.22
C ILE A 576 37.24 33.69 -34.94
N LEU A 577 38.05 34.03 -35.96
CA LEU A 577 39.46 34.34 -35.80
C LEU A 577 39.70 35.63 -35.00
N ILE A 578 38.84 36.65 -35.18
CA ILE A 578 38.89 37.90 -34.39
C ILE A 578 38.52 37.65 -32.92
N ALA A 579 37.56 36.76 -32.65
CA ALA A 579 37.21 36.36 -31.29
C ALA A 579 38.31 35.53 -30.60
N ALA A 580 39.03 34.69 -31.35
CA ALA A 580 40.11 33.84 -30.85
C ALA A 580 41.43 34.59 -30.58
N CYS A 581 41.62 35.78 -31.16
CA CYS A 581 42.85 36.57 -31.02
C CYS A 581 42.80 37.69 -29.96
N ARG A 582 41.75 37.78 -29.11
CA ARG A 582 41.79 38.71 -27.98
C ARG A 582 42.60 38.12 -26.81
N PRO A 583 43.70 38.76 -26.38
CA PRO A 583 44.54 38.23 -25.32
C PRO A 583 43.89 38.41 -23.93
N HIS A 584 43.86 37.33 -23.16
CA HIS A 584 43.55 37.34 -21.73
C HIS A 584 44.75 37.89 -20.93
N ASN A 585 44.51 38.90 -20.10
CA ASN A 585 45.36 39.21 -18.94
C ASN A 585 44.45 39.42 -17.70
N PRO A 586 44.80 38.84 -16.53
CA PRO A 586 43.98 38.86 -15.32
C PRO A 586 44.34 40.04 -14.41
N THR A 587 43.37 40.62 -13.69
CA THR A 587 43.55 41.54 -12.54
C THR A 587 42.26 41.63 -11.70
N PRO A 588 42.32 42.06 -10.42
CA PRO A 588 41.77 41.30 -9.28
C PRO A 588 40.38 41.74 -8.80
N PHE A 589 39.69 40.84 -8.10
CA PHE A 589 38.44 41.12 -7.38
C PHE A 589 38.73 41.72 -5.99
N PRO A 590 38.00 42.79 -5.59
CA PRO A 590 37.84 43.20 -4.20
C PRO A 590 36.57 42.59 -3.57
N ASP A 591 36.60 42.45 -2.25
CA ASP A 591 35.50 42.03 -1.37
C ASP A 591 34.20 42.84 -1.53
N GLY A 592 33.04 42.17 -1.38
CA GLY A 592 31.77 42.86 -1.14
C GLY A 592 30.49 42.07 -1.40
N SER A 593 29.94 41.48 -0.32
CA SER A 593 28.52 41.19 -0.04
C SER A 593 27.66 40.36 -1.02
N LEU A 594 27.35 39.12 -0.60
CA LEU A 594 26.19 38.34 -1.07
C LEU A 594 24.88 38.96 -0.55
N ASP A 595 23.95 39.24 -1.46
CA ASP A 595 22.54 39.47 -1.14
C ASP A 595 21.63 38.68 -2.11
N LYS A 596 20.81 37.80 -1.52
CA LYS A 596 19.54 37.16 -1.96
C LYS A 596 19.49 36.08 -3.06
N PRO A 597 18.96 34.86 -2.74
CA PRO A 597 18.42 33.93 -3.73
C PRO A 597 16.99 34.33 -4.15
N GLY A 598 16.69 34.15 -5.44
CA GLY A 598 15.39 34.42 -6.05
C GLY A 598 14.24 33.63 -5.43
N ALA A 599 13.11 34.30 -5.24
CA ALA A 599 11.89 33.76 -4.64
C ALA A 599 11.27 32.63 -5.48
N LEU A 600 10.87 31.54 -4.81
CA LEU A 600 9.96 30.52 -5.35
C LEU A 600 8.51 31.06 -5.45
N PRO A 601 7.71 30.61 -6.43
CA PRO A 601 6.34 31.10 -6.62
C PRO A 601 5.38 30.68 -5.49
N SER A 602 4.32 31.49 -5.27
CA SER A 602 3.30 31.31 -4.23
C SER A 602 2.26 30.23 -4.58
N PRO A 603 1.60 29.59 -3.59
CA PRO A 603 0.61 28.50 -3.83
C PRO A 603 -0.54 28.87 -4.77
N LEU A 604 -0.96 30.15 -4.73
CA LEU A 604 -2.01 30.70 -5.59
C LEU A 604 -1.62 30.74 -7.08
N CYS A 605 -0.32 30.88 -7.38
CA CYS A 605 0.20 30.91 -8.76
C CYS A 605 0.35 29.49 -9.36
N ILE A 606 0.42 28.46 -8.50
CA ILE A 606 0.49 27.05 -8.91
C ILE A 606 -0.91 26.57 -9.33
N LEU A 607 -1.94 26.95 -8.57
CA LEU A 607 -3.34 26.57 -8.82
C LEU A 607 -3.98 27.32 -10.00
N SER A 608 -3.49 28.51 -10.37
CA SER A 608 -4.03 29.29 -11.50
C SER A 608 -3.76 28.69 -12.89
N LYS A 609 -2.96 27.62 -12.97
CA LYS A 609 -2.68 26.86 -14.20
C LYS A 609 -3.73 25.78 -14.52
N ALA A 610 -4.68 25.51 -13.62
CA ALA A 610 -5.79 24.58 -13.87
C ALA A 610 -6.95 25.28 -14.59
N ALA A 611 -7.63 24.59 -15.50
CA ALA A 611 -8.79 25.13 -16.22
C ALA A 611 -9.93 25.43 -15.24
N ASN A 612 -10.19 26.71 -14.99
CA ASN A 612 -11.31 27.16 -14.17
C ASN A 612 -12.57 27.13 -15.04
N ASP A 613 -13.43 26.12 -14.81
CA ASP A 613 -14.89 26.24 -14.71
C ASP A 613 -15.58 24.85 -14.72
N ALA A 614 -14.96 23.81 -15.29
CA ALA A 614 -15.56 22.46 -15.38
C ALA A 614 -15.69 21.69 -14.04
N VAL A 615 -14.81 21.96 -13.08
CA VAL A 615 -14.75 21.25 -11.78
C VAL A 615 -15.96 21.54 -10.89
N MET A 616 -16.61 22.71 -11.03
CA MET A 616 -17.74 23.09 -10.19
C MET A 616 -19.08 22.53 -10.68
N GLU A 617 -19.22 22.23 -11.98
CA GLU A 617 -20.45 21.65 -12.53
C GLU A 617 -20.60 20.15 -12.27
N THR A 618 -19.53 19.48 -11.84
CA THR A 618 -19.49 18.01 -11.60
C THR A 618 -19.54 17.61 -10.13
N ILE A 619 -19.56 18.57 -9.20
CA ILE A 619 -19.70 18.30 -7.77
C ILE A 619 -21.20 18.14 -7.46
N ASP A 620 -21.56 16.96 -6.97
CA ASP A 620 -22.94 16.58 -6.60
C ASP A 620 -23.55 17.57 -5.58
N PRO A 621 -24.83 17.99 -5.74
CA PRO A 621 -25.54 18.78 -4.74
C PRO A 621 -25.59 18.16 -3.33
N GLU A 622 -25.35 16.85 -3.17
CA GLU A 622 -25.24 16.21 -1.84
C GLU A 622 -23.92 16.55 -1.11
N ILE A 623 -22.79 16.74 -1.81
CA ILE A 623 -21.50 17.13 -1.18
C ILE A 623 -21.57 18.55 -0.60
N THR A 624 -22.38 19.41 -1.21
CA THR A 624 -22.58 20.79 -0.74
C THR A 624 -23.34 20.84 0.59
N ALA A 625 -24.05 19.77 0.96
CA ALA A 625 -24.76 19.64 2.22
C ALA A 625 -23.89 19.10 3.37
N THR A 626 -22.81 18.38 3.08
CA THR A 626 -21.94 17.69 4.06
C THR A 626 -20.64 18.43 4.38
N CYS A 627 -20.12 19.30 3.51
CA CYS A 627 -18.84 19.99 3.71
C CYS A 627 -18.99 21.49 4.03
N LYS A 628 -18.35 21.96 5.11
CA LYS A 628 -18.41 23.36 5.58
C LYS A 628 -17.50 24.36 4.84
N ASP A 629 -16.49 23.92 4.09
CA ASP A 629 -15.59 24.81 3.32
C ASP A 629 -15.35 24.28 1.90
N LEU A 630 -16.23 24.69 0.98
CA LEU A 630 -16.20 24.31 -0.43
C LEU A 630 -14.96 24.87 -1.16
N GLY A 631 -14.31 25.91 -0.62
CA GLY A 631 -13.13 26.54 -1.22
C GLY A 631 -11.87 25.69 -1.08
N ALA A 632 -11.72 24.98 0.04
CA ALA A 632 -10.60 24.05 0.24
C ALA A 632 -10.73 22.81 -0.65
N VAL A 633 -11.95 22.25 -0.72
CA VAL A 633 -12.28 21.11 -1.59
C VAL A 633 -11.94 21.41 -3.05
N LYS A 634 -12.33 22.59 -3.56
CA LYS A 634 -12.00 23.03 -4.92
C LYS A 634 -10.50 23.05 -5.19
N LYS A 635 -9.69 23.52 -4.24
CA LYS A 635 -8.23 23.62 -4.39
C LYS A 635 -7.53 22.26 -4.34
N VAL A 636 -8.04 21.30 -3.55
CA VAL A 636 -7.55 19.91 -3.56
C VAL A 636 -7.80 19.26 -4.91
N PHE A 637 -9.00 19.43 -5.45
CA PHE A 637 -9.36 18.87 -6.76
C PHE A 637 -8.56 19.51 -7.91
N GLN A 638 -8.31 20.82 -7.86
CA GLN A 638 -7.41 21.49 -8.81
C GLN A 638 -5.96 21.01 -8.74
N LEU A 639 -5.46 20.75 -7.54
CA LEU A 639 -4.12 20.19 -7.35
C LEU A 639 -4.04 18.76 -7.90
N ALA A 640 -5.05 17.93 -7.66
CA ALA A 640 -5.14 16.58 -8.20
C ALA A 640 -5.11 16.60 -9.74
N LEU A 641 -5.86 17.50 -10.38
CA LEU A 641 -5.87 17.70 -11.84
C LEU A 641 -4.51 18.15 -12.42
N LEU A 642 -3.74 18.94 -11.67
CA LEU A 642 -2.38 19.34 -12.07
C LEU A 642 -1.40 18.16 -11.97
N CYS A 643 -1.55 17.29 -10.97
CA CYS A 643 -0.75 16.08 -10.82
C CYS A 643 -1.01 15.04 -11.93
N THR A 644 -2.18 15.07 -12.56
CA THR A 644 -2.57 14.16 -13.64
C THR A 644 -2.22 14.68 -15.04
N LYS A 645 -1.50 15.81 -15.18
CA LYS A 645 -1.10 16.35 -16.50
C LYS A 645 -0.15 15.40 -17.25
N ARG A 646 -0.27 15.35 -18.57
CA ARG A 646 0.39 14.33 -19.41
C ARG A 646 1.92 14.47 -19.47
N HIS A 647 2.45 15.69 -19.59
CA HIS A 647 3.88 15.95 -19.65
C HIS A 647 4.49 16.14 -18.24
N PRO A 648 5.60 15.45 -17.90
CA PRO A 648 6.22 15.54 -16.58
C PRO A 648 6.69 16.96 -16.17
N SER A 649 7.01 17.81 -17.15
CA SER A 649 7.43 19.20 -16.93
C SER A 649 6.31 20.14 -16.48
N ASP A 650 5.05 19.75 -16.72
CA ASP A 650 3.87 20.54 -16.35
C ASP A 650 3.24 20.07 -15.04
N ARG A 651 3.72 18.95 -14.49
CA ARG A 651 3.30 18.44 -13.18
C ARG A 651 4.02 19.23 -12.07
N PRO A 652 3.32 19.59 -10.99
CA PRO A 652 3.98 20.16 -9.82
C PRO A 652 4.91 19.12 -9.20
N THR A 653 6.07 19.58 -8.73
CA THR A 653 6.97 18.73 -7.94
C THR A 653 6.30 18.31 -6.63
N MET A 654 6.70 17.18 -6.04
CA MET A 654 6.14 16.72 -4.76
C MET A 654 6.30 17.75 -3.62
N HIS A 655 7.32 18.61 -3.71
CA HIS A 655 7.53 19.72 -2.78
C HIS A 655 6.52 20.87 -2.96
N GLU A 656 6.04 21.09 -4.19
CA GLU A 656 4.97 22.05 -4.48
C GLU A 656 3.60 21.50 -4.09
N VAL A 657 3.36 20.21 -4.32
CA VAL A 657 2.13 19.51 -3.91
C VAL A 657 1.94 19.58 -2.40
N THR A 658 2.98 19.26 -1.63
CA THR A 658 2.94 19.32 -0.16
C THR A 658 2.72 20.74 0.36
N ARG A 659 3.26 21.77 -0.31
CA ARG A 659 3.05 23.18 0.05
C ARG A 659 1.60 23.65 -0.20
N VAL A 660 1.00 23.24 -1.32
CA VAL A 660 -0.40 23.59 -1.62
C VAL A 660 -1.34 22.89 -0.64
N LEU A 661 -1.14 21.60 -0.37
CA LEU A 661 -1.92 20.86 0.63
C LEU A 661 -1.77 21.46 2.05
N GLY A 662 -0.55 21.87 2.43
CA GLY A 662 -0.31 22.56 3.69
C GLY A 662 -1.03 23.91 3.81
N SER A 663 -1.26 24.61 2.69
CA SER A 663 -1.99 25.90 2.68
C SER A 663 -3.52 25.77 2.80
N LEU A 664 -4.05 24.53 2.74
CA LEU A 664 -5.49 24.23 2.83
C LEU A 664 -5.92 23.83 4.24
N MET A 665 -4.98 23.69 5.15
CA MET A 665 -5.26 23.45 6.55
C MET A 665 -5.69 24.78 7.22
N PRO A 666 -6.76 24.82 8.02
CA PRO A 666 -7.22 26.05 8.64
C PRO A 666 -6.16 26.66 9.57
N LEU A 667 -5.93 27.96 9.46
CA LEU A 667 -5.29 28.75 10.52
C LEU A 667 -6.36 29.10 11.56
N GLU A 668 -6.16 28.71 12.83
CA GLU A 668 -7.02 29.18 13.92
C GLU A 668 -6.90 30.71 14.10
N PRO A 669 -8.03 31.44 14.26
CA PRO A 669 -8.04 32.90 14.42
C PRO A 669 -7.76 33.35 15.87
N PRO A 670 -7.28 34.60 16.07
CA PRO A 670 -7.04 35.15 17.41
C PRO A 670 -8.36 35.53 18.11
N ALA A 671 -8.43 35.24 19.41
CA ALA A 671 -9.60 35.46 20.26
C ALA A 671 -10.00 36.95 20.40
N LYS A 672 -11.30 37.24 20.27
CA LYS A 672 -11.96 38.40 20.90
C LYS A 672 -13.13 37.94 21.77
N GLN A 673 -13.26 38.63 22.92
CA GLN A 673 -14.00 38.33 24.15
C GLN A 673 -15.50 37.96 24.06
N PRO A 674 -16.05 37.33 25.12
CA PRO A 674 -17.41 36.76 25.13
C PRO A 674 -18.50 37.72 25.65
N THR A 675 -19.73 37.56 25.15
CA THR A 675 -20.96 37.93 25.89
C THR A 675 -21.95 36.76 25.93
N THR A 676 -22.69 36.72 27.04
CA THR A 676 -23.38 35.62 27.74
C THR A 676 -24.74 35.19 27.15
N ILE A 677 -25.11 33.90 27.27
CA ILE A 677 -26.43 33.32 27.71
C ILE A 677 -26.37 31.76 27.75
N PRO A 678 -27.10 31.03 28.66
CA PRO A 678 -26.92 29.60 28.99
C PRO A 678 -27.91 28.60 28.31
N PRO A 679 -27.78 27.25 28.49
CA PRO A 679 -27.92 26.25 27.42
C PRO A 679 -29.24 25.43 27.38
N ALA A 680 -29.43 24.69 26.28
CA ALA A 680 -30.37 23.56 26.14
C ALA A 680 -29.62 22.27 25.69
N PRO A 681 -30.14 21.06 25.96
CA PRO A 681 -29.34 19.85 26.12
C PRO A 681 -29.08 19.03 24.83
N LEU A 682 -27.96 18.30 24.85
CA LEU A 682 -27.42 17.44 23.79
C LEU A 682 -28.31 16.23 23.42
N PRO A 683 -28.11 15.69 22.20
CA PRO A 683 -27.84 14.28 22.01
C PRO A 683 -26.41 14.02 21.49
N SER A 684 -25.87 12.89 21.96
CA SER A 684 -24.51 12.38 21.76
C SER A 684 -24.16 12.03 20.32
N THR A 685 -23.07 12.61 19.80
CA THR A 685 -22.33 12.12 18.63
C THR A 685 -21.21 11.19 19.09
N LYS A 686 -21.29 9.90 18.72
CA LYS A 686 -20.10 9.04 18.60
C LYS A 686 -19.65 9.11 17.14
N VAL A 687 -18.42 9.58 16.92
CA VAL A 687 -17.71 9.39 15.64
C VAL A 687 -16.91 8.09 15.79
N THR A 688 -17.29 7.09 15.02
CA THR A 688 -16.67 5.76 15.00
C THR A 688 -15.40 5.77 14.16
N SER A 689 -14.35 5.13 14.68
CA SER A 689 -13.08 4.88 13.99
C SER A 689 -13.20 3.62 13.13
N TYR A 690 -12.51 3.58 11.97
CA TYR A 690 -12.48 2.46 11.01
C TYR A 690 -12.03 1.11 11.62
N MET A 691 -11.47 1.12 12.83
CA MET A 691 -11.08 -0.09 13.59
C MET A 691 -12.23 -0.74 14.37
N ASP A 692 -13.32 -0.01 14.66
CA ASP A 692 -14.45 -0.53 15.45
C ASP A 692 -15.43 -1.39 14.61
N GLU A 693 -15.25 -1.43 13.29
CA GLU A 693 -16.14 -2.15 12.36
C GLU A 693 -15.76 -3.64 12.20
N TYR A 694 -14.54 -4.03 12.56
CA TYR A 694 -14.11 -5.44 12.53
C TYR A 694 -14.37 -6.20 13.83
N ALA A 695 -14.59 -5.48 14.95
CA ALA A 695 -14.75 -6.07 16.27
C ALA A 695 -16.20 -6.50 16.61
N ASN A 696 -17.18 -6.20 15.75
CA ASN A 696 -18.60 -6.46 16.04
C ASN A 696 -19.22 -7.68 15.31
N LEU A 697 -18.42 -8.54 14.69
CA LEU A 697 -18.89 -9.78 14.03
C LEU A 697 -19.09 -10.97 15.00
N LYS A 698 -19.69 -10.74 16.16
CA LYS A 698 -20.23 -11.81 17.03
C LYS A 698 -21.59 -11.42 17.61
N THR A 699 -22.67 -11.71 16.89
CA THR A 699 -23.93 -12.25 17.45
C THR A 699 -24.91 -12.60 16.30
N PRO A 700 -25.53 -13.79 16.32
CA PRO A 700 -26.55 -14.17 15.33
C PRO A 700 -27.93 -13.65 15.75
N HIS A 701 -28.62 -13.06 14.78
CA HIS A 701 -30.02 -12.59 14.76
C HIS A 701 -30.34 -11.14 15.22
N LEU A 702 -30.96 -10.42 14.27
CA LEU A 702 -31.62 -9.11 14.33
C LEU A 702 -30.76 -7.85 14.41
N VAL A 703 -30.21 -7.40 13.27
CA VAL A 703 -30.33 -6.01 12.80
C VAL A 703 -30.46 -6.01 11.28
N ASN A 704 -31.53 -5.41 10.78
CA ASN A 704 -31.77 -5.13 9.38
C ASN A 704 -31.24 -3.70 9.13
N CYS A 705 -30.16 -3.53 8.35
CA CYS A 705 -29.76 -2.21 7.85
C CYS A 705 -29.59 -2.26 6.32
N PRO A 706 -30.31 -1.40 5.57
CA PRO A 706 -30.28 -1.32 4.12
C PRO A 706 -29.15 -0.42 3.59
N SER A 707 -28.75 -0.69 2.35
CA SER A 707 -28.07 0.18 1.37
C SER A 707 -26.69 0.77 1.71
N MET A 708 -25.64 0.21 1.10
CA MET A 708 -24.65 1.07 0.43
C MET A 708 -25.39 1.85 -0.67
N SER A 709 -25.33 3.18 -0.67
CA SER A 709 -25.95 3.99 -1.72
C SER A 709 -25.09 4.02 -2.97
N THR A 710 -25.77 4.01 -4.12
CA THR A 710 -25.23 4.11 -5.48
C THR A 710 -24.54 5.46 -5.80
N SER A 711 -24.40 6.37 -4.83
CA SER A 711 -23.87 7.73 -5.04
C SER A 711 -22.34 7.81 -5.04
N ASP A 712 -21.65 7.04 -4.19
CA ASP A 712 -20.18 7.10 -4.07
C ASP A 712 -19.47 6.55 -5.31
N ALA A 713 -20.04 5.52 -5.95
CA ALA A 713 -19.54 4.97 -7.21
C ALA A 713 -19.76 5.94 -8.39
N GLN A 714 -20.89 6.67 -8.41
CA GLN A 714 -21.20 7.65 -9.45
C GLN A 714 -20.28 8.88 -9.38
N LEU A 715 -19.88 9.28 -8.17
CA LEU A 715 -18.90 10.35 -7.94
C LEU A 715 -17.52 10.00 -8.49
N PHE A 716 -17.09 8.75 -8.33
CA PHE A 716 -15.84 8.25 -8.89
C PHE A 716 -15.84 8.24 -10.43
N ILE A 717 -16.98 7.88 -11.05
CA ILE A 717 -17.15 7.89 -12.50
C ILE A 717 -17.15 9.33 -13.06
N ASN A 718 -17.91 10.24 -12.45
CA ASN A 718 -17.95 11.65 -12.87
C ASN A 718 -16.59 12.34 -12.71
N PHE A 719 -15.85 12.01 -11.65
CA PHE A 719 -14.50 12.53 -11.45
C PHE A 719 -13.50 11.97 -12.48
N GLY A 720 -13.64 10.68 -12.84
CA GLY A 720 -12.92 10.05 -13.93
C GLY A 720 -13.14 10.75 -15.29
N GLU A 721 -14.39 11.16 -15.59
CA GLU A 721 -14.70 11.92 -16.82
C GLU A 721 -14.07 13.32 -16.83
N VAL A 722 -13.98 14.01 -15.70
CA VAL A 722 -13.37 15.35 -15.60
C VAL A 722 -11.85 15.30 -15.71
N ILE A 723 -11.22 14.26 -15.17
CA ILE A 723 -9.80 13.98 -15.38
C ILE A 723 -9.58 13.75 -16.88
N SER A 724 -10.37 12.88 -17.51
CA SER A 724 -10.28 12.55 -18.94
C SER A 724 -10.36 13.79 -19.84
N ARG A 725 -11.29 14.72 -19.57
CA ARG A 725 -11.44 16.00 -20.32
C ARG A 725 -10.34 17.03 -20.06
N ASN A 726 -9.57 16.92 -18.97
CA ASN A 726 -8.45 17.82 -18.65
C ASN A 726 -7.07 17.25 -19.05
N SER A 727 -7.03 16.00 -19.49
CA SER A 727 -5.85 15.29 -19.98
C SER A 727 -5.65 15.32 -21.50
N GLU A 728 -6.51 16.02 -22.26
CA GLU A 728 -6.25 16.38 -23.68
C GLU A 728 -5.15 17.44 -23.85
#